data_AF-A0A1I5LI72-F1
#
_entry.id   AF-A0A1I5LI72-F1
#
_cell.length_a   1.000
_cell.length_b   1.000
_cell.length_c   1.000
_cell.angle_alpha   90.00
_cell.angle_beta   90.00
_cell.angle_gamma   90.00
#
_symmetry.space_group_name_H-M   'P 1'
#
loop_
_entity.id
_entity.type
_entity.pdbx_description
1 polymer ?
#
loop_
_entity_poly.entity_id
_entity_poly.type
_entity_poly.pdbx_seq_one_letter_code
_entity_poly.pdbx_strand_id
1 'polypeptide(L)'
;MTSPVNKKRVIVIGGSGETGRRIIRFLTAMHPHLDLVGTSRQSGGQSLNKVPFVHFDLDDPDSAVDTLSSFDLAIIALGPMETIQAKTHLLCLKACVDCIDINDSLSAADSIFSLNEAAKSSHLLMLTGMGFMPGLSTLMLSKIAEENRSEDKNYAIRAYMGAAYGGGKASPYAILASFSRYVLWFIDGKRKKIKTPWCDGKEAFTFLGHTTKNLLIPYSSVESAGLEAKRGDLYQHIEGLDARYSIQYLKQSVAKFFAFISPNERRNNQLAEKFYKSGQQMKDKKDADPDTILWCYPDNEPEKGLLLHGMISSYDLTALVAACCAELYLSDQMTDMSGVFGIENISEHHRTLLLKLLNTQGVTFKEANTDALKMSGLYFGWVECPEKSVKDMKHYYQNWYTAPKQHPRMIPLQKEFLLQSEIWKALKSRLSPLSFAGFIGKTLFRWRAHQKQLSDFSSETPLPQKEIWDKAVKDISMFTSGYSCARDVLGQETAFLLYRKMFLETGKMEMRWLWPDTQLFSLLEDPCQGATDYWIAYLRSYQHLNILSVSLDISTSRKISFTINDCLYAKLFTNLGCPELSHLIREMEREALEYILLPNGGSVTWELFDQGDVQALITLASPSTVHKEADRKIEKLVG
;
A
#
# COMPACT_ATOMS: atom_id res chain seq x y z
N MET A 1 39.64 -15.88 -20.52
CA MET A 1 38.36 -16.39 -21.04
C MET A 1 37.52 -16.82 -19.85
N THR A 2 36.68 -15.92 -19.35
CA THR A 2 35.69 -16.24 -18.32
C THR A 2 34.56 -17.01 -18.99
N SER A 3 34.24 -18.20 -18.48
CA SER A 3 33.09 -19.00 -18.92
C SER A 3 31.83 -18.12 -18.96
N PRO A 4 30.94 -18.28 -19.95
CA PRO A 4 29.69 -17.52 -19.97
C PRO A 4 28.90 -17.89 -18.72
N VAL A 5 28.56 -16.90 -17.89
CA VAL A 5 27.62 -17.06 -16.78
C VAL A 5 26.34 -17.63 -17.40
N ASN A 6 25.99 -18.87 -17.07
CA ASN A 6 24.79 -19.49 -17.59
C ASN A 6 23.61 -18.64 -17.10
N LYS A 7 22.92 -18.00 -18.03
CA LYS A 7 21.90 -17.02 -17.71
C LYS A 7 20.63 -17.76 -17.30
N LYS A 8 20.25 -17.69 -16.02
CA LYS A 8 19.03 -18.33 -15.50
C LYS A 8 17.79 -17.89 -16.29
N ARG A 9 16.94 -18.85 -16.63
CA ARG A 9 15.68 -18.67 -17.37
C ARG A 9 14.50 -18.92 -16.44
N VAL A 10 13.53 -18.00 -16.46
CA VAL A 10 12.36 -18.03 -15.56
C VAL A 10 11.06 -18.08 -16.37
N ILE A 11 10.14 -18.95 -15.97
CA ILE A 11 8.79 -19.02 -16.54
C ILE A 11 7.73 -18.64 -15.51
N VAL A 12 6.83 -17.72 -15.85
CA VAL A 12 5.67 -17.35 -15.02
C VAL A 12 4.42 -18.06 -15.53
N ILE A 13 4.05 -19.14 -14.84
CA ILE A 13 2.86 -19.92 -15.13
C ILE A 13 1.62 -19.15 -14.64
N GLY A 14 0.62 -18.93 -15.50
CA GLY A 14 -0.45 -17.96 -15.22
C GLY A 14 -0.04 -16.50 -15.43
N GLY A 15 1.04 -16.23 -16.17
CA GLY A 15 1.59 -14.88 -16.40
C GLY A 15 0.62 -13.85 -17.01
N SER A 16 -0.42 -14.30 -17.70
CA SER A 16 -1.47 -13.42 -18.24
C SER A 16 -2.54 -13.02 -17.21
N GLY A 17 -2.54 -13.65 -16.03
CA GLY A 17 -3.43 -13.38 -14.91
C GLY A 17 -3.12 -12.07 -14.18
N GLU A 18 -3.97 -11.73 -13.21
CA GLU A 18 -3.88 -10.49 -12.41
C GLU A 18 -2.57 -10.40 -11.61
N THR A 19 -2.22 -11.46 -10.89
CA THR A 19 -0.98 -11.51 -10.12
C THR A 19 0.22 -11.81 -11.02
N GLY A 20 0.07 -12.74 -11.98
CA GLY A 20 1.14 -13.12 -12.92
C GLY A 20 1.73 -11.93 -13.68
N ARG A 21 0.90 -11.00 -14.16
CA ARG A 21 1.39 -9.80 -14.86
C ARG A 21 2.19 -8.86 -13.94
N ARG A 22 1.84 -8.80 -12.65
CA ARG A 22 2.54 -7.99 -11.65
C ARG A 22 3.87 -8.62 -11.28
N ILE A 23 3.92 -9.95 -11.15
CA ILE A 23 5.17 -10.70 -10.99
C ILE A 23 6.11 -10.39 -12.16
N ILE A 24 5.61 -10.49 -13.41
CA ILE A 24 6.38 -10.14 -14.61
C ILE A 24 6.87 -8.69 -14.55
N ARG A 25 6.00 -7.73 -14.19
CA ARG A 25 6.37 -6.31 -14.05
C ARG A 25 7.50 -6.13 -13.02
N PHE A 26 7.36 -6.68 -11.82
CA PHE A 26 8.35 -6.53 -10.75
C PHE A 26 9.67 -7.22 -11.10
N LEU A 27 9.65 -8.43 -11.65
CA LEU A 27 10.87 -9.11 -12.10
C LEU A 27 11.58 -8.36 -13.23
N THR A 28 10.84 -7.79 -14.18
CA THR A 28 11.44 -6.98 -15.26
C THR A 28 12.05 -5.69 -14.70
N ALA A 29 11.45 -5.11 -13.65
CA ALA A 29 11.98 -3.92 -12.99
C ALA A 29 13.23 -4.23 -12.15
N MET A 30 13.29 -5.39 -11.49
CA MET A 30 14.45 -5.85 -10.71
C MET A 30 15.58 -6.36 -11.62
N HIS A 31 15.23 -7.05 -12.70
CA HIS A 31 16.16 -7.64 -13.67
C HIS A 31 15.75 -7.32 -15.12
N PRO A 32 16.11 -6.14 -15.66
CA PRO A 32 15.77 -5.75 -17.03
C PRO A 32 16.32 -6.69 -18.12
N HIS A 33 17.30 -7.51 -17.77
CA HIS A 33 17.94 -8.45 -18.68
C HIS A 33 17.59 -9.91 -18.40
N LEU A 34 16.70 -10.25 -17.46
CA LEU A 34 16.31 -11.63 -17.19
C LEU A 34 15.72 -12.31 -18.43
N ASP A 35 16.06 -13.57 -18.69
CA ASP A 35 15.34 -14.37 -19.68
C ASP A 35 14.04 -14.85 -19.04
N LEU A 36 12.99 -14.05 -19.20
CA LEU A 36 11.69 -14.22 -18.59
C LEU A 36 10.67 -14.59 -19.65
N VAL A 37 9.82 -15.58 -19.36
CA VAL A 37 8.74 -16.03 -20.25
C VAL A 37 7.44 -16.09 -19.47
N GLY A 38 6.36 -15.54 -20.01
CA GLY A 38 5.02 -15.69 -19.46
C GLY A 38 4.28 -16.86 -20.09
N THR A 39 3.25 -17.37 -19.44
CA THR A 39 2.33 -18.33 -20.06
C THR A 39 0.93 -17.77 -20.24
N SER A 40 0.25 -18.27 -21.27
CA SER A 40 -1.17 -18.01 -21.48
C SER A 40 -1.86 -19.21 -22.11
N ARG A 41 -3.16 -19.36 -21.84
CA ARG A 41 -3.98 -20.43 -22.43
C ARG A 41 -4.19 -20.27 -23.94
N GLN A 42 -4.08 -19.05 -24.47
CA GLN A 42 -4.26 -18.77 -25.89
C GLN A 42 -2.89 -18.64 -26.57
N SER A 43 -2.71 -19.31 -27.69
CA SER A 43 -1.54 -19.14 -28.56
C SER A 43 -1.49 -17.70 -29.09
N GLY A 44 -0.31 -17.05 -28.99
CA GLY A 44 -0.11 -15.67 -29.47
C GLY A 44 -0.46 -14.55 -28.48
N GLY A 45 -0.43 -14.82 -27.17
CA GLY A 45 -0.59 -13.79 -26.14
C GLY A 45 0.31 -12.58 -26.39
N GLN A 46 -0.27 -11.37 -26.38
CA GLN A 46 0.48 -10.12 -26.56
C GLN A 46 1.61 -10.04 -25.54
N SER A 47 2.83 -9.70 -26.00
CA SER A 47 3.98 -9.50 -25.12
C SER A 47 3.65 -8.43 -24.08
N LEU A 48 3.80 -8.76 -22.79
CA LEU A 48 3.72 -7.79 -21.71
C LEU A 48 5.14 -7.31 -21.40
N ASN A 49 5.43 -6.02 -21.46
CA ASN A 49 6.78 -5.48 -21.18
C ASN A 49 7.90 -6.15 -22.01
N LYS A 50 7.61 -6.51 -23.28
CA LYS A 50 8.52 -7.26 -24.17
C LYS A 50 8.83 -8.70 -23.72
N VAL A 51 8.13 -9.21 -22.71
CA VAL A 51 8.23 -10.61 -22.26
C VAL A 51 7.41 -11.50 -23.21
N PRO A 52 8.02 -12.51 -23.84
CA PRO A 52 7.30 -13.44 -24.71
C PRO A 52 6.36 -14.33 -23.91
N PHE A 53 5.28 -14.78 -24.56
CA PHE A 53 4.32 -15.70 -23.98
C PHE A 53 4.32 -17.03 -24.73
N VAL A 54 4.33 -18.13 -23.97
CA VAL A 54 4.18 -19.50 -24.50
C VAL A 54 2.86 -20.11 -24.07
N HIS A 55 2.39 -21.09 -24.86
CA HIS A 55 1.26 -21.90 -24.47
C HIS A 55 1.67 -22.84 -23.33
N PHE A 56 0.77 -23.04 -22.37
CA PHE A 56 0.97 -23.98 -21.28
C PHE A 56 -0.39 -24.52 -20.86
N ASP A 57 -0.56 -25.83 -20.98
CA ASP A 57 -1.79 -26.54 -20.62
C ASP A 57 -1.49 -27.59 -19.56
N LEU A 58 -2.29 -27.60 -18.49
CA LEU A 58 -2.17 -28.59 -17.42
C LEU A 58 -2.80 -29.94 -17.80
N ASP A 59 -3.64 -29.96 -18.84
CA ASP A 59 -4.28 -31.18 -19.34
C ASP A 59 -3.41 -31.90 -20.40
N ASP A 60 -2.28 -31.30 -20.81
CA ASP A 60 -1.24 -31.91 -21.65
C ASP A 60 0.10 -31.98 -20.87
N PRO A 61 0.27 -32.98 -19.98
CA PRO A 61 1.41 -33.04 -19.08
C PRO A 61 2.75 -33.25 -19.79
N ASP A 62 2.78 -33.93 -20.93
CA ASP A 62 4.01 -34.19 -21.66
C ASP A 62 4.51 -32.89 -22.31
N SER A 63 3.63 -32.16 -23.01
CA SER A 63 3.98 -30.83 -23.55
C SER A 63 4.35 -29.82 -22.46
N ALA A 64 3.69 -29.88 -21.31
CA ALA A 64 4.01 -29.03 -20.17
C ALA A 64 5.41 -29.32 -19.60
N VAL A 65 5.77 -30.60 -19.44
CA VAL A 65 7.12 -31.00 -18.98
C VAL A 65 8.18 -30.58 -19.99
N ASP A 66 7.96 -30.82 -21.28
CA ASP A 66 8.89 -30.40 -22.35
C ASP A 66 9.10 -28.88 -22.38
N THR A 67 8.04 -28.11 -22.10
CA THR A 67 8.13 -26.66 -21.99
C THR A 67 8.97 -26.26 -20.78
N LEU A 68 8.69 -26.85 -19.61
CA LEU A 68 9.35 -26.54 -18.34
C LEU A 68 10.83 -26.90 -18.35
N SER A 69 11.24 -28.01 -18.97
CA SER A 69 12.62 -28.50 -18.95
C SER A 69 13.65 -27.54 -19.56
N SER A 70 13.20 -26.46 -20.20
CA SER A 70 14.07 -25.40 -20.72
C SER A 70 14.32 -24.24 -19.75
N PHE A 71 13.74 -24.28 -18.54
CA PHE A 71 13.81 -23.22 -17.52
C PHE A 71 14.47 -23.72 -16.24
N ASP A 72 15.05 -22.80 -15.47
CA ASP A 72 15.65 -23.09 -14.16
C ASP A 72 14.62 -22.91 -13.03
N LEU A 73 13.71 -21.94 -13.20
CA LEU A 73 12.71 -21.60 -12.19
C LEU A 73 11.32 -21.38 -12.80
N ALA A 74 10.31 -22.01 -12.20
CA ALA A 74 8.91 -21.78 -12.50
C ALA A 74 8.20 -21.00 -11.37
N ILE A 75 7.59 -19.87 -11.71
CA ILE A 75 6.73 -19.10 -10.78
C ILE A 75 5.27 -19.41 -11.10
N ILE A 76 4.59 -20.09 -10.19
CA ILE A 76 3.23 -20.62 -10.33
C ILE A 76 2.23 -19.57 -9.82
N ALA A 77 1.68 -18.79 -10.73
CA ALA A 77 0.67 -17.74 -10.49
C ALA A 77 -0.68 -18.06 -11.16
N LEU A 78 -1.05 -19.33 -11.16
CA LEU A 78 -2.30 -19.87 -11.70
C LEU A 78 -3.27 -20.26 -10.58
N GLY A 79 -4.55 -20.40 -10.92
CA GLY A 79 -5.58 -20.83 -9.99
C GLY A 79 -6.88 -21.17 -10.71
N PRO A 80 -7.89 -21.71 -10.01
CA PRO A 80 -7.97 -21.84 -8.55
C PRO A 80 -7.15 -23.00 -7.96
N MET A 81 -6.42 -22.75 -6.86
CA MET A 81 -5.47 -23.72 -6.28
C MET A 81 -6.15 -24.90 -5.59
N GLU A 82 -7.35 -24.70 -5.04
CA GLU A 82 -8.17 -25.76 -4.47
C GLU A 82 -8.60 -26.83 -5.49
N THR A 83 -8.60 -26.51 -6.78
CA THR A 83 -8.87 -27.48 -7.86
C THR A 83 -7.57 -28.04 -8.43
N ILE A 84 -6.55 -27.19 -8.56
CA ILE A 84 -5.30 -27.55 -9.24
C ILE A 84 -4.38 -28.36 -8.32
N GLN A 85 -4.45 -28.15 -7.00
CA GLN A 85 -3.66 -28.87 -6.00
C GLN A 85 -2.16 -28.83 -6.37
N ALA A 86 -1.42 -29.92 -6.16
CA ALA A 86 0.01 -30.01 -6.49
C ALA A 86 0.31 -30.39 -7.95
N LYS A 87 -0.68 -30.32 -8.87
CA LYS A 87 -0.50 -30.78 -10.27
C LYS A 87 0.69 -30.09 -10.95
N THR A 88 0.77 -28.77 -10.85
CA THR A 88 1.86 -28.00 -11.47
C THR A 88 3.22 -28.32 -10.84
N HIS A 89 3.27 -28.50 -9.53
CA HIS A 89 4.49 -28.89 -8.80
C HIS A 89 5.00 -30.25 -9.23
N LEU A 90 4.11 -31.20 -9.50
CA LEU A 90 4.47 -32.50 -10.07
C LEU A 90 5.06 -32.39 -11.47
N LEU A 91 4.59 -31.44 -12.29
CA LEU A 91 5.18 -31.16 -13.61
C LEU A 91 6.58 -30.56 -13.44
N CYS A 92 6.77 -29.61 -12.52
CA CYS A 92 8.09 -29.06 -12.20
C CYS A 92 9.06 -30.15 -11.68
N LEU A 93 8.58 -31.04 -10.81
CA LEU A 93 9.36 -32.18 -10.32
C LEU A 93 9.83 -33.08 -11.46
N LYS A 94 8.93 -33.43 -12.40
CA LYS A 94 9.25 -34.25 -13.57
C LYS A 94 10.21 -33.56 -14.54
N ALA A 95 10.10 -32.25 -14.68
CA ALA A 95 10.96 -31.44 -15.53
C ALA A 95 12.30 -31.07 -14.86
N CYS A 96 12.51 -31.45 -13.59
CA CYS A 96 13.66 -31.05 -12.78
C CYS A 96 13.82 -29.53 -12.65
N VAL A 97 12.73 -28.80 -12.38
CA VAL A 97 12.67 -27.34 -12.30
C VAL A 97 12.27 -26.91 -10.89
N ASP A 98 13.00 -25.94 -10.32
CA ASP A 98 12.63 -25.33 -9.03
C ASP A 98 11.35 -24.51 -9.19
N CYS A 99 10.54 -24.37 -8.13
CA CYS A 99 9.33 -23.59 -8.25
C CYS A 99 8.96 -22.74 -7.04
N ILE A 100 8.32 -21.60 -7.32
CA ILE A 100 7.74 -20.68 -6.34
C ILE A 100 6.26 -20.52 -6.67
N ASP A 101 5.37 -20.76 -5.73
CA ASP A 101 3.93 -20.53 -5.91
C ASP A 101 3.37 -19.44 -4.99
N ILE A 102 2.18 -18.96 -5.34
CA ILE A 102 1.39 -18.02 -4.56
C ILE A 102 0.14 -18.67 -3.92
N ASN A 103 0.24 -19.94 -3.54
CA ASN A 103 -0.87 -20.76 -3.05
C ASN A 103 -1.60 -20.11 -1.87
N ASP A 104 -2.93 -20.00 -2.00
CA ASP A 104 -3.85 -19.50 -0.98
C ASP A 104 -4.83 -20.59 -0.47
N SER A 105 -4.61 -21.84 -0.86
CA SER A 105 -5.46 -22.98 -0.51
C SER A 105 -4.76 -23.94 0.46
N LEU A 106 -5.41 -24.19 1.60
CA LEU A 106 -4.92 -25.12 2.61
C LEU A 106 -4.82 -26.56 2.08
N SER A 107 -5.80 -27.02 1.30
CA SER A 107 -5.77 -28.38 0.73
C SER A 107 -4.66 -28.54 -0.32
N ALA A 108 -4.42 -27.50 -1.11
CA ALA A 108 -3.29 -27.48 -2.03
C ALA A 108 -1.96 -27.50 -1.26
N ALA A 109 -1.84 -26.73 -0.17
CA ALA A 109 -0.64 -26.75 0.67
C ALA A 109 -0.36 -28.16 1.20
N ASP A 110 -1.36 -28.88 1.71
CA ASP A 110 -1.20 -30.28 2.15
C ASP A 110 -0.66 -31.18 1.03
N SER A 111 -1.25 -31.08 -0.16
CA SER A 111 -0.81 -31.83 -1.34
C SER A 111 0.62 -31.47 -1.76
N ILE A 112 0.99 -30.19 -1.71
CA ILE A 112 2.31 -29.69 -2.10
C ILE A 112 3.38 -30.12 -1.07
N PHE A 113 3.10 -29.98 0.23
CA PHE A 113 4.00 -30.43 1.29
C PHE A 113 4.25 -31.94 1.28
N SER A 114 3.28 -32.73 0.79
CA SER A 114 3.48 -34.18 0.60
C SER A 114 4.59 -34.53 -0.40
N LEU A 115 4.99 -33.59 -1.27
CA LEU A 115 6.07 -33.76 -2.24
C LEU A 115 7.47 -33.58 -1.64
N ASN A 116 7.59 -33.24 -0.34
CA ASN A 116 8.85 -32.85 0.27
C ASN A 116 9.99 -33.87 0.06
N GLU A 117 9.73 -35.15 0.30
CA GLU A 117 10.77 -36.19 0.16
C GLU A 117 11.17 -36.41 -1.30
N ALA A 118 10.21 -36.30 -2.23
CA ALA A 118 10.50 -36.39 -3.66
C ALA A 118 11.34 -35.20 -4.15
N ALA A 119 11.01 -33.98 -3.70
CA ALA A 119 11.76 -32.77 -4.01
C ALA A 119 13.19 -32.82 -3.44
N LYS A 120 13.36 -33.25 -2.17
CA LYS A 120 14.69 -33.48 -1.57
C LYS A 120 15.52 -34.50 -2.33
N SER A 121 14.92 -35.64 -2.67
CA SER A 121 15.60 -36.70 -3.42
C SER A 121 16.04 -36.27 -4.81
N SER A 122 15.35 -35.28 -5.38
CA SER A 122 15.65 -34.69 -6.69
C SER A 122 16.51 -33.42 -6.58
N HIS A 123 16.92 -33.03 -5.37
CA HIS A 123 17.62 -31.77 -5.07
C HIS A 123 16.91 -30.51 -5.58
N LEU A 124 15.58 -30.49 -5.57
CA LEU A 124 14.77 -29.37 -6.03
C LEU A 124 14.24 -28.54 -4.85
N LEU A 125 14.15 -27.24 -5.05
CA LEU A 125 13.52 -26.27 -4.17
C LEU A 125 12.09 -25.98 -4.64
N MET A 126 11.13 -26.13 -3.72
CA MET A 126 9.75 -25.72 -3.92
C MET A 126 9.31 -24.78 -2.79
N LEU A 127 9.01 -23.53 -3.11
CA LEU A 127 8.43 -22.56 -2.19
C LEU A 127 6.92 -22.46 -2.41
N THR A 128 6.12 -22.64 -1.37
CA THR A 128 4.66 -22.57 -1.42
C THR A 128 4.09 -21.49 -0.52
N GLY A 129 3.07 -20.78 -0.99
CA GLY A 129 2.39 -19.73 -0.25
C GLY A 129 3.17 -18.41 -0.17
N MET A 130 3.86 -18.03 -1.25
CA MET A 130 4.70 -16.83 -1.31
C MET A 130 3.88 -15.60 -1.72
N GLY A 131 2.89 -15.23 -0.91
CA GLY A 131 1.92 -14.18 -1.24
C GLY A 131 1.60 -13.16 -0.14
N PHE A 132 0.43 -12.54 -0.23
CA PHE A 132 -0.08 -11.66 0.82
C PHE A 132 -0.44 -12.46 2.08
N MET A 133 -1.30 -13.48 1.92
CA MET A 133 -1.76 -14.38 2.99
C MET A 133 -2.00 -15.78 2.41
N PRO A 134 -1.12 -16.77 2.66
CA PRO A 134 0.12 -16.73 3.44
C PRO A 134 1.24 -15.95 2.74
N GLY A 135 2.35 -15.71 3.45
CA GLY A 135 3.52 -15.00 2.94
C GLY A 135 3.88 -13.80 3.81
N LEU A 136 3.38 -12.59 3.48
CA LEU A 136 3.57 -11.42 4.34
C LEU A 136 3.00 -11.63 5.75
N SER A 137 1.81 -12.26 5.87
CA SER A 137 1.25 -12.62 7.17
C SER A 137 2.18 -13.52 7.98
N THR A 138 2.82 -14.49 7.32
CA THR A 138 3.77 -15.41 7.95
C THR A 138 5.06 -14.70 8.39
N LEU A 139 5.58 -13.76 7.60
CA LEU A 139 6.75 -12.94 8.00
C LEU A 139 6.45 -12.04 9.19
N MET A 140 5.26 -11.42 9.22
CA MET A 140 4.83 -10.61 10.37
C MET A 140 4.66 -11.48 11.61
N LEU A 141 4.04 -12.66 11.43
CA LEU A 141 3.82 -13.64 12.49
C LEU A 141 5.15 -14.20 13.03
N SER A 142 6.10 -14.52 12.15
CA SER A 142 7.41 -15.04 12.57
C SER A 142 8.15 -14.02 13.44
N LYS A 143 8.17 -12.75 13.01
CA LYS A 143 8.84 -11.68 13.73
C LYS A 143 8.33 -11.53 15.17
N ILE A 144 7.01 -11.44 15.36
CA ILE A 144 6.44 -11.31 16.71
C ILE A 144 6.56 -12.59 17.54
N ALA A 145 6.63 -13.76 16.90
CA ALA A 145 6.75 -15.04 17.58
C ALA A 145 8.18 -15.35 18.04
N GLU A 146 9.18 -15.04 17.21
CA GLU A 146 10.61 -15.14 17.53
C GLU A 146 11.01 -14.16 18.63
N GLU A 147 10.38 -12.97 18.65
CA GLU A 147 10.52 -11.97 19.72
C GLU A 147 9.78 -12.37 21.01
N ASN A 148 9.12 -13.55 21.04
CA ASN A 148 8.36 -14.08 22.17
C ASN A 148 7.33 -13.07 22.72
N ARG A 149 6.60 -12.37 21.84
CA ARG A 149 5.61 -11.37 22.24
C ARG A 149 4.31 -11.95 22.80
N SER A 150 4.14 -13.27 22.75
CA SER A 150 2.98 -13.98 23.28
C SER A 150 3.38 -14.87 24.45
N GLU A 151 2.65 -14.78 25.56
CA GLU A 151 2.83 -15.67 26.72
C GLU A 151 2.26 -17.07 26.43
N ASP A 152 1.11 -17.12 25.74
CA ASP A 152 0.39 -18.36 25.44
C ASP A 152 0.69 -18.93 24.04
N LYS A 153 1.66 -18.34 23.32
CA LYS A 153 1.98 -18.64 21.91
C LYS A 153 0.76 -18.60 20.99
N ASN A 154 -0.20 -17.73 21.29
CA ASN A 154 -1.42 -17.53 20.54
C ASN A 154 -1.34 -16.25 19.73
N TYR A 155 -1.66 -16.34 18.44
CA TYR A 155 -1.59 -15.20 17.54
C TYR A 155 -2.87 -15.05 16.72
N ALA A 156 -3.08 -13.85 16.22
CA ALA A 156 -4.17 -13.52 15.34
C ALA A 156 -3.68 -12.83 14.07
N ILE A 157 -4.30 -13.16 12.94
CA ILE A 157 -4.15 -12.47 11.67
C ILE A 157 -5.49 -11.77 11.37
N ARG A 158 -5.43 -10.47 11.11
CA ARG A 158 -6.57 -9.66 10.68
C ARG A 158 -6.20 -8.93 9.40
N ALA A 159 -6.97 -9.15 8.35
CA ALA A 159 -6.76 -8.47 7.08
C ALA A 159 -8.00 -7.71 6.62
N TYR A 160 -7.77 -6.57 6.00
CA TYR A 160 -8.78 -5.78 5.29
C TYR A 160 -8.32 -5.52 3.87
N MET A 161 -9.20 -5.76 2.90
CA MET A 161 -8.98 -5.42 1.50
C MET A 161 -10.10 -4.51 1.00
N GLY A 162 -9.73 -3.29 0.62
CA GLY A 162 -10.59 -2.32 -0.03
C GLY A 162 -10.97 -2.73 -1.46
N ALA A 163 -12.00 -2.09 -2.03
CA ALA A 163 -12.56 -2.46 -3.32
C ALA A 163 -11.92 -1.76 -4.54
N ALA A 164 -10.97 -0.83 -4.37
CA ALA A 164 -10.55 0.08 -5.46
C ALA A 164 -9.74 -0.56 -6.61
N TYR A 165 -9.20 -1.78 -6.45
CA TYR A 165 -8.37 -2.40 -7.49
C TYR A 165 -9.12 -3.43 -8.36
N GLY A 166 -10.32 -3.85 -7.93
CA GLY A 166 -10.95 -5.05 -8.48
C GLY A 166 -10.12 -6.31 -8.17
N GLY A 167 -10.41 -7.42 -8.86
CA GLY A 167 -9.69 -8.69 -8.64
C GLY A 167 -9.54 -9.54 -9.89
N GLY A 168 -8.66 -10.54 -9.82
CA GLY A 168 -8.47 -11.51 -10.89
C GLY A 168 -9.64 -12.50 -11.02
N LYS A 169 -9.74 -13.20 -12.14
CA LYS A 169 -10.81 -14.20 -12.36
C LYS A 169 -10.74 -15.40 -11.41
N ALA A 170 -9.56 -15.72 -10.88
CA ALA A 170 -9.37 -16.81 -9.93
C ALA A 170 -9.74 -16.44 -8.49
N SER A 171 -9.60 -15.17 -8.10
CA SER A 171 -9.77 -14.72 -6.70
C SER A 171 -11.16 -14.96 -6.11
N PRO A 172 -12.27 -14.83 -6.86
CA PRO A 172 -13.58 -15.22 -6.37
C PRO A 172 -13.71 -16.69 -5.97
N TYR A 173 -12.95 -17.58 -6.60
CA TYR A 173 -12.93 -19.00 -6.24
C TYR A 173 -12.31 -19.21 -4.87
N ALA A 174 -11.14 -18.62 -4.61
CA ALA A 174 -10.50 -18.65 -3.30
C ALA A 174 -11.40 -18.07 -2.18
N ILE A 175 -12.09 -16.95 -2.46
CA ILE A 175 -13.05 -16.37 -1.51
C ILE A 175 -14.20 -17.34 -1.22
N LEU A 176 -14.80 -17.93 -2.25
CA LEU A 176 -15.89 -18.89 -2.09
C LEU A 176 -15.44 -20.17 -1.38
N ALA A 177 -14.23 -20.66 -1.67
CA ALA A 177 -13.62 -21.81 -1.00
C ALA A 177 -13.41 -21.56 0.51
N SER A 178 -13.18 -20.30 0.91
CA SER A 178 -13.08 -19.93 2.32
C SER A 178 -14.43 -19.95 3.04
N PHE A 179 -15.57 -19.95 2.33
CA PHE A 179 -16.90 -19.99 2.94
C PHE A 179 -17.27 -21.43 3.34
N SER A 180 -16.86 -21.82 4.54
CA SER A 180 -17.11 -23.17 5.05
C SER A 180 -17.91 -23.19 6.36
N ARG A 181 -18.68 -24.26 6.59
CA ARG A 181 -19.35 -24.53 7.88
C ARG A 181 -18.35 -24.95 8.97
N TYR A 182 -17.22 -25.49 8.54
CA TYR A 182 -16.15 -25.94 9.41
C TYR A 182 -14.80 -25.44 8.88
N VAL A 183 -13.99 -24.90 9.77
CA VAL A 183 -12.62 -24.48 9.48
C VAL A 183 -11.65 -25.44 10.15
N LEU A 184 -10.48 -25.61 9.55
CA LEU A 184 -9.31 -26.22 10.19
C LEU A 184 -8.58 -25.09 10.92
N TRP A 185 -8.74 -25.06 12.24
CA TRP A 185 -8.18 -24.03 13.11
C TRP A 185 -6.90 -24.55 13.76
N PHE A 186 -5.89 -23.72 13.95
CA PHE A 186 -4.67 -24.13 14.63
C PHE A 186 -4.82 -23.90 16.13
N ILE A 187 -4.81 -24.98 16.92
CA ILE A 187 -5.05 -24.99 18.37
C ILE A 187 -4.17 -26.07 19.01
N ASP A 188 -3.45 -25.72 20.07
CA ASP A 188 -2.50 -26.59 20.78
C ASP A 188 -1.47 -27.24 19.82
N GLY A 189 -0.96 -26.43 18.88
CA GLY A 189 0.06 -26.84 17.90
C GLY A 189 -0.43 -27.83 16.84
N LYS A 190 -1.75 -27.96 16.66
CA LYS A 190 -2.38 -28.89 15.68
C LYS A 190 -3.58 -28.27 14.98
N ARG A 191 -3.88 -28.73 13.77
CA ARG A 191 -5.11 -28.36 13.08
C ARG A 191 -6.29 -29.15 13.65
N LYS A 192 -7.30 -28.44 14.15
CA LYS A 192 -8.55 -29.00 14.66
C LYS A 192 -9.73 -28.51 13.81
N LYS A 193 -10.55 -29.44 13.35
CA LYS A 193 -11.79 -29.12 12.65
C LYS A 193 -12.82 -28.61 13.64
N ILE A 194 -13.16 -27.33 13.56
CA ILE A 194 -14.17 -26.70 14.42
C ILE A 194 -15.31 -26.13 13.58
N LYS A 195 -16.47 -25.92 14.20
CA LYS A 195 -17.53 -25.12 13.57
C LYS A 195 -17.01 -23.70 13.36
N THR A 196 -17.22 -23.14 12.17
CA THR A 196 -16.73 -21.80 11.85
C THR A 196 -17.23 -20.76 12.86
N PRO A 197 -16.33 -20.03 13.54
CA PRO A 197 -16.68 -19.11 14.64
C PRO A 197 -17.22 -17.78 14.09
N TRP A 198 -18.42 -17.81 13.52
CA TRP A 198 -19.06 -16.62 12.93
C TRP A 198 -19.41 -15.54 13.97
N CYS A 199 -19.68 -15.95 15.21
CA CYS A 199 -20.06 -15.07 16.32
C CYS A 199 -19.46 -15.67 17.61
N ASP A 200 -18.31 -15.14 18.04
CA ASP A 200 -17.51 -15.68 19.15
C ASP A 200 -16.89 -14.57 20.03
N GLY A 201 -17.38 -13.34 19.89
CA GLY A 201 -16.83 -12.15 20.55
C GLY A 201 -15.67 -11.51 19.78
N LYS A 202 -15.14 -12.17 18.76
CA LYS A 202 -14.02 -11.70 17.91
C LYS A 202 -14.43 -11.52 16.45
N GLU A 203 -15.73 -11.53 16.15
CA GLU A 203 -16.27 -11.43 14.79
C GLU A 203 -16.12 -10.05 14.14
N ALA A 204 -15.72 -9.03 14.91
CA ALA A 204 -15.65 -7.65 14.43
C ALA A 204 -14.36 -6.96 14.88
N PHE A 205 -13.74 -6.17 14.00
CA PHE A 205 -12.45 -5.51 14.25
C PHE A 205 -12.37 -4.11 13.62
N THR A 206 -11.76 -3.16 14.33
CA THR A 206 -11.57 -1.79 13.84
C THR A 206 -10.16 -1.67 13.28
N PHE A 207 -10.03 -1.65 11.96
CA PHE A 207 -8.75 -1.43 11.28
C PHE A 207 -8.31 0.04 11.39
N LEU A 208 -7.00 0.30 11.23
CA LEU A 208 -6.46 1.65 11.25
C LEU A 208 -7.16 2.52 10.19
N GLY A 209 -7.61 3.71 10.59
CA GLY A 209 -8.35 4.64 9.73
C GLY A 209 -9.84 4.33 9.56
N HIS A 210 -10.37 3.26 10.16
CA HIS A 210 -11.81 2.99 10.20
C HIS A 210 -12.42 3.52 11.50
N THR A 211 -13.63 4.09 11.42
CA THR A 211 -14.38 4.58 12.58
C THR A 211 -15.38 3.55 13.13
N THR A 212 -15.68 2.51 12.34
CA THR A 212 -16.62 1.45 12.69
C THR A 212 -15.94 0.09 12.62
N LYS A 213 -16.39 -0.84 13.47
CA LYS A 213 -15.95 -2.24 13.42
C LYS A 213 -16.37 -2.88 12.09
N ASN A 214 -15.44 -3.56 11.45
CA ASN A 214 -15.67 -4.37 10.25
C ASN A 214 -15.94 -5.80 10.67
N LEU A 215 -16.99 -6.41 10.12
CA LEU A 215 -17.24 -7.84 10.33
C LEU A 215 -16.21 -8.67 9.57
N LEU A 216 -15.77 -9.74 10.22
CA LEU A 216 -14.69 -10.59 9.77
C LEU A 216 -15.20 -11.97 9.34
N ILE A 217 -14.57 -12.55 8.33
CA ILE A 217 -14.82 -13.91 7.85
C ILE A 217 -13.68 -14.79 8.35
N PRO A 218 -13.95 -15.78 9.23
CA PRO A 218 -12.96 -16.77 9.63
C PRO A 218 -12.62 -17.70 8.47
N TYR A 219 -11.35 -18.09 8.35
CA TYR A 219 -10.89 -19.03 7.33
C TYR A 219 -9.88 -20.02 7.90
N SER A 220 -9.61 -21.10 7.14
CA SER A 220 -8.57 -22.05 7.50
C SER A 220 -7.24 -21.53 6.97
N SER A 221 -6.37 -21.04 7.86
CA SER A 221 -5.10 -20.42 7.50
C SER A 221 -4.17 -21.43 6.82
N VAL A 222 -3.53 -21.02 5.72
CA VAL A 222 -2.60 -21.86 4.95
C VAL A 222 -1.30 -22.09 5.72
N GLU A 223 -0.87 -21.08 6.49
CA GLU A 223 0.28 -21.11 7.39
C GLU A 223 0.23 -22.32 8.35
N SER A 224 -0.97 -22.78 8.70
CA SER A 224 -1.16 -23.94 9.56
C SER A 224 -0.66 -25.26 8.96
N ALA A 225 -0.54 -25.37 7.63
CA ALA A 225 0.01 -26.56 6.99
C ALA A 225 1.51 -26.73 7.27
N GLY A 226 2.32 -25.68 7.10
CA GLY A 226 3.74 -25.75 7.40
C GLY A 226 4.01 -25.79 8.91
N LEU A 227 3.20 -25.13 9.74
CA LEU A 227 3.30 -25.22 11.20
C LEU A 227 3.05 -26.66 11.70
N GLU A 228 2.02 -27.34 11.17
CA GLU A 228 1.73 -28.73 11.54
C GLU A 228 2.76 -29.73 10.99
N ALA A 229 3.43 -29.39 9.88
CA ALA A 229 4.54 -30.19 9.37
C ALA A 229 5.74 -30.24 10.34
N LYS A 230 5.81 -29.34 11.33
CA LYS A 230 6.86 -29.26 12.37
C LYS A 230 8.29 -29.29 11.80
N ARG A 231 8.49 -28.54 10.72
CA ARG A 231 9.79 -28.33 10.07
C ARG A 231 10.20 -26.88 10.28
N GLY A 232 11.49 -26.64 10.51
CA GLY A 232 11.99 -25.32 10.94
C GLY A 232 11.85 -25.13 12.46
N ASP A 233 11.91 -23.89 12.91
CA ASP A 233 11.88 -23.47 14.31
C ASP A 233 10.54 -22.84 14.72
N LEU A 234 9.87 -22.15 13.79
CA LEU A 234 8.71 -21.31 14.10
C LEU A 234 7.54 -22.05 14.78
N TYR A 235 7.32 -23.34 14.46
CA TYR A 235 6.26 -24.15 15.07
C TYR A 235 6.40 -24.28 16.60
N GLN A 236 7.60 -24.04 17.15
CA GLN A 236 7.85 -24.10 18.60
C GLN A 236 7.32 -22.87 19.33
N HIS A 237 7.13 -21.76 18.60
CA HIS A 237 6.71 -20.46 19.12
C HIS A 237 5.22 -20.18 18.94
N ILE A 238 4.48 -21.07 18.26
CA ILE A 238 3.07 -20.86 17.90
C ILE A 238 2.27 -22.11 18.27
N GLU A 239 1.31 -21.95 19.18
CA GLU A 239 0.37 -23.00 19.59
C GLU A 239 -1.06 -22.72 19.11
N GLY A 240 -1.42 -21.46 18.86
CA GLY A 240 -2.73 -21.11 18.29
C GLY A 240 -2.67 -19.99 17.26
N LEU A 241 -3.51 -20.10 16.23
CA LEU A 241 -3.63 -19.11 15.16
C LEU A 241 -5.09 -18.84 14.80
N ASP A 242 -5.55 -17.62 15.08
CA ASP A 242 -6.86 -17.11 14.71
C ASP A 242 -6.75 -16.22 13.46
N ALA A 243 -7.19 -16.72 12.31
CA ALA A 243 -7.08 -15.99 11.05
C ALA A 243 -8.44 -15.57 10.50
N ARG A 244 -8.60 -14.25 10.24
CA ARG A 244 -9.84 -13.68 9.69
C ARG A 244 -9.55 -12.51 8.76
N TYR A 245 -10.45 -12.29 7.81
CA TYR A 245 -10.34 -11.15 6.88
C TYR A 245 -11.67 -10.40 6.70
N SER A 246 -11.60 -9.21 6.13
CA SER A 246 -12.75 -8.43 5.67
C SER A 246 -12.48 -7.88 4.28
N ILE A 247 -13.46 -7.98 3.38
CA ILE A 247 -13.39 -7.39 2.04
C ILE A 247 -14.50 -6.35 1.97
N GLN A 248 -14.18 -5.15 1.51
CA GLN A 248 -15.17 -4.09 1.37
C GLN A 248 -16.35 -4.59 0.51
N TYR A 249 -17.58 -4.30 0.97
CA TYR A 249 -18.86 -4.76 0.40
C TYR A 249 -19.18 -6.25 0.51
N LEU A 250 -18.28 -7.10 0.99
CA LEU A 250 -18.58 -8.50 1.28
C LEU A 250 -19.09 -8.67 2.71
N LYS A 251 -20.39 -8.88 2.86
CA LYS A 251 -21.01 -9.07 4.19
C LYS A 251 -20.72 -10.47 4.73
N GLN A 252 -20.38 -10.56 6.03
CA GLN A 252 -20.22 -11.84 6.73
C GLN A 252 -21.48 -12.73 6.65
N SER A 253 -22.68 -12.14 6.66
CA SER A 253 -23.94 -12.89 6.51
C SER A 253 -24.06 -13.61 5.16
N VAL A 254 -23.50 -13.03 4.09
CA VAL A 254 -23.45 -13.65 2.76
C VAL A 254 -22.48 -14.84 2.77
N ALA A 255 -21.30 -14.67 3.36
CA ALA A 255 -20.33 -15.76 3.55
C ALA A 255 -20.92 -16.91 4.37
N LYS A 256 -21.59 -16.60 5.49
CA LYS A 256 -22.27 -17.58 6.35
C LYS A 256 -23.40 -18.33 5.62
N PHE A 257 -24.17 -17.64 4.79
CA PHE A 257 -25.21 -18.25 3.96
C PHE A 257 -24.60 -19.24 2.95
N PHE A 258 -23.57 -18.82 2.21
CA PHE A 258 -22.90 -19.69 1.24
C PHE A 258 -22.21 -20.88 1.89
N ALA A 259 -21.60 -20.68 3.05
CA ALA A 259 -21.07 -21.77 3.87
C ALA A 259 -22.15 -22.81 4.18
N PHE A 260 -23.33 -22.38 4.63
CA PHE A 260 -24.42 -23.28 5.00
C PHE A 260 -24.95 -24.11 3.83
N ILE A 261 -25.15 -23.49 2.66
CA ILE A 261 -25.71 -24.20 1.50
C ILE A 261 -24.69 -25.09 0.79
N SER A 262 -23.39 -24.79 0.92
CA SER A 262 -22.27 -25.51 0.30
C SER A 262 -22.53 -25.84 -1.19
N PRO A 263 -22.53 -24.84 -2.10
CA PRO A 263 -22.93 -25.04 -3.48
C PRO A 263 -22.03 -26.06 -4.21
N ASN A 264 -22.61 -26.79 -5.15
CA ASN A 264 -21.85 -27.66 -6.04
C ASN A 264 -20.98 -26.86 -7.01
N GLU A 265 -20.05 -27.54 -7.68
CA GLU A 265 -19.07 -26.93 -8.59
C GLU A 265 -19.70 -26.04 -9.67
N ARG A 266 -20.78 -26.51 -10.33
CA ARG A 266 -21.49 -25.72 -11.34
C ARG A 266 -22.01 -24.39 -10.78
N ARG A 267 -22.60 -24.41 -9.58
CA ARG A 267 -23.06 -23.20 -8.90
C ARG A 267 -21.91 -22.32 -8.44
N ASN A 268 -20.81 -22.91 -7.95
CA ASN A 268 -19.61 -22.16 -7.58
C ASN A 268 -19.03 -21.40 -8.77
N ASN A 269 -18.95 -22.01 -9.95
CA ASN A 269 -18.53 -21.35 -11.19
C ASN A 269 -19.41 -20.13 -11.52
N GLN A 270 -20.73 -20.27 -11.42
CA GLN A 270 -21.66 -19.16 -11.65
C GLN A 270 -21.54 -18.05 -10.60
N LEU A 271 -21.32 -18.42 -9.33
CA LEU A 271 -21.12 -17.45 -8.25
C LEU A 271 -19.79 -16.70 -8.41
N ALA A 272 -18.71 -17.41 -8.76
CA ALA A 272 -17.40 -16.83 -8.99
C ALA A 272 -17.44 -15.78 -10.11
N GLU A 273 -18.13 -16.09 -11.22
CA GLU A 273 -18.32 -15.13 -12.32
C GLU A 273 -19.10 -13.88 -11.88
N LYS A 274 -20.15 -14.06 -11.06
CA LYS A 274 -20.92 -12.93 -10.50
C LYS A 274 -20.08 -12.09 -9.55
N PHE A 275 -19.30 -12.71 -8.67
CA PHE A 275 -18.40 -12.02 -7.75
C PHE A 275 -17.31 -11.26 -8.51
N TYR A 276 -16.74 -11.84 -9.57
CA TYR A 276 -15.80 -11.16 -10.44
C TYR A 276 -16.43 -9.90 -11.07
N LYS A 277 -17.58 -10.03 -11.74
CA LYS A 277 -18.27 -8.90 -12.37
C LYS A 277 -18.65 -7.82 -11.36
N SER A 278 -19.16 -8.23 -10.19
CA SER A 278 -19.50 -7.32 -9.10
C SER A 278 -18.27 -6.58 -8.58
N GLY A 279 -17.15 -7.26 -8.34
CA GLY A 279 -15.90 -6.65 -7.90
C GLY A 279 -15.36 -5.65 -8.92
N GLN A 280 -15.43 -5.98 -10.21
CA GLN A 280 -15.03 -5.07 -11.29
C GLN A 280 -15.89 -3.81 -11.38
N GLN A 281 -17.18 -3.88 -11.00
CA GLN A 281 -18.05 -2.70 -10.93
C GLN A 281 -17.87 -1.89 -9.64
N MET A 282 -17.53 -2.56 -8.53
CA MET A 282 -17.40 -1.91 -7.23
C MET A 282 -16.20 -0.97 -7.13
N LYS A 283 -15.13 -1.21 -7.90
CA LYS A 283 -13.91 -0.39 -7.88
C LYS A 283 -14.14 1.08 -8.27
N ASP A 284 -15.15 1.34 -9.09
CA ASP A 284 -15.47 2.68 -9.58
C ASP A 284 -16.37 3.47 -8.63
N LYS A 285 -16.87 2.84 -7.53
CA LYS A 285 -17.71 3.51 -6.54
C LYS A 285 -16.97 4.64 -5.83
N LYS A 286 -17.67 5.71 -5.47
CA LYS A 286 -17.07 6.88 -4.79
C LYS A 286 -16.37 6.51 -3.48
N ASP A 287 -16.93 5.58 -2.74
CA ASP A 287 -16.45 5.09 -1.45
C ASP A 287 -15.57 3.83 -1.56
N ALA A 288 -15.22 3.38 -2.78
CA ALA A 288 -14.27 2.29 -2.97
C ALA A 288 -12.92 2.65 -2.34
N ASP A 289 -12.54 1.86 -1.34
CA ASP A 289 -11.37 2.06 -0.51
C ASP A 289 -10.13 1.48 -1.21
N PRO A 290 -9.04 2.24 -1.39
CA PRO A 290 -7.80 1.75 -1.98
C PRO A 290 -6.88 1.06 -0.97
N ASP A 291 -7.27 0.95 0.29
CA ASP A 291 -6.40 0.38 1.32
C ASP A 291 -6.34 -1.15 1.29
N THR A 292 -5.15 -1.67 1.55
CA THR A 292 -4.95 -3.01 2.11
C THR A 292 -4.29 -2.87 3.48
N ILE A 293 -4.84 -3.57 4.48
CA ILE A 293 -4.35 -3.56 5.85
C ILE A 293 -4.14 -5.00 6.31
N LEU A 294 -2.98 -5.29 6.89
CA LEU A 294 -2.66 -6.58 7.49
C LEU A 294 -2.13 -6.34 8.90
N TRP A 295 -2.69 -7.05 9.87
CA TRP A 295 -2.38 -6.88 11.29
C TRP A 295 -2.17 -8.26 11.91
N CYS A 296 -0.97 -8.50 12.43
CA CYS A 296 -0.62 -9.72 13.14
C CYS A 296 -0.30 -9.37 14.60
N TYR A 297 -0.91 -10.04 15.58
CA TYR A 297 -0.74 -9.70 16.99
C TYR A 297 -0.89 -10.91 17.93
N PRO A 298 -0.21 -10.90 19.09
CA PRO A 298 -0.30 -11.95 20.10
C PRO A 298 -1.56 -11.79 20.98
N ASP A 299 -2.01 -12.89 21.61
CA ASP A 299 -2.88 -12.95 22.80
C ASP A 299 -4.20 -12.15 22.77
N ASN A 300 -4.65 -11.76 21.57
CA ASN A 300 -5.74 -10.82 21.35
C ASN A 300 -5.47 -9.37 21.81
N GLU A 301 -4.22 -8.95 21.76
CA GLU A 301 -3.73 -7.60 22.09
C GLU A 301 -3.17 -6.92 20.82
N PRO A 302 -4.02 -6.32 19.96
CA PRO A 302 -3.60 -5.73 18.68
C PRO A 302 -2.45 -4.72 18.78
N GLU A 303 -2.39 -3.96 19.86
CA GLU A 303 -1.38 -2.95 20.16
C GLU A 303 0.03 -3.52 20.35
N LYS A 304 0.17 -4.81 20.69
CA LYS A 304 1.47 -5.51 20.79
C LYS A 304 1.94 -6.10 19.45
N GLY A 305 1.13 -5.97 18.42
CA GLY A 305 1.38 -6.55 17.11
C GLY A 305 2.12 -5.65 16.12
N LEU A 306 2.20 -6.15 14.90
CA LEU A 306 2.71 -5.43 13.73
C LEU A 306 1.57 -5.12 12.76
N LEU A 307 1.72 -4.00 12.07
CA LEU A 307 0.79 -3.51 11.07
C LEU A 307 1.51 -3.31 9.73
N LEU A 308 0.83 -3.65 8.64
CA LEU A 308 1.08 -3.16 7.30
C LEU A 308 -0.17 -2.42 6.84
N HIS A 309 -0.01 -1.20 6.35
CA HIS A 309 -1.11 -0.38 5.86
C HIS A 309 -0.65 0.42 4.65
N GLY A 310 -1.39 0.32 3.55
CA GLY A 310 -1.02 1.02 2.33
C GLY A 310 -2.12 1.15 1.29
N MET A 311 -1.98 2.16 0.44
CA MET A 311 -2.73 2.29 -0.81
C MET A 311 -2.11 1.37 -1.87
N ILE A 312 -2.28 0.07 -1.67
CA ILE A 312 -1.73 -0.99 -2.52
C ILE A 312 -2.70 -2.16 -2.56
N SER A 313 -2.77 -2.89 -3.67
CA SER A 313 -3.62 -4.07 -3.76
C SER A 313 -2.98 -5.30 -3.12
N SER A 314 -3.79 -6.23 -2.61
CA SER A 314 -3.29 -7.53 -2.17
C SER A 314 -2.60 -8.32 -3.31
N TYR A 315 -2.91 -8.05 -4.58
CA TYR A 315 -2.23 -8.66 -5.72
C TYR A 315 -0.82 -8.11 -5.95
N ASP A 316 -0.61 -6.81 -5.73
CA ASP A 316 0.72 -6.20 -5.78
C ASP A 316 1.58 -6.74 -4.64
N LEU A 317 1.03 -6.83 -3.43
CA LEU A 317 1.71 -7.43 -2.28
C LEU A 317 2.06 -8.91 -2.53
N THR A 318 1.13 -9.71 -3.03
CA THR A 318 1.39 -11.12 -3.39
C THR A 318 2.48 -11.23 -4.45
N ALA A 319 2.42 -10.41 -5.50
CA ALA A 319 3.41 -10.42 -6.56
C ALA A 319 4.80 -9.99 -6.09
N LEU A 320 4.88 -9.01 -5.17
CA LEU A 320 6.14 -8.57 -4.57
C LEU A 320 6.80 -9.68 -3.76
N VAL A 321 6.06 -10.42 -2.93
CA VAL A 321 6.64 -11.56 -2.19
C VAL A 321 7.20 -12.61 -3.13
N ALA A 322 6.42 -13.04 -4.13
CA ALA A 322 6.88 -14.03 -5.11
C ALA A 322 8.11 -13.54 -5.88
N ALA A 323 8.13 -12.28 -6.29
CA ALA A 323 9.25 -11.69 -7.02
C ALA A 323 10.50 -11.53 -6.12
N CYS A 324 10.35 -11.21 -4.84
CA CYS A 324 11.44 -11.18 -3.87
C CYS A 324 11.99 -12.59 -3.56
N CYS A 325 11.15 -13.62 -3.50
CA CYS A 325 11.63 -15.00 -3.38
C CYS A 325 12.42 -15.42 -4.63
N ALA A 326 11.95 -15.04 -5.82
CA ALA A 326 12.66 -15.30 -7.07
C ALA A 326 14.00 -14.55 -7.14
N GLU A 327 14.08 -13.31 -6.64
CA GLU A 327 15.34 -12.58 -6.50
C GLU A 327 16.34 -13.35 -5.62
N LEU A 328 15.93 -13.83 -4.45
CA LEU A 328 16.81 -14.61 -3.57
C LEU A 328 17.30 -15.89 -4.26
N TYR A 329 16.44 -16.56 -5.03
CA TYR A 329 16.82 -17.70 -5.84
C TYR A 329 17.82 -17.32 -6.95
N LEU A 330 17.54 -16.25 -7.71
CA LEU A 330 18.37 -15.79 -8.81
C LEU A 330 19.78 -15.38 -8.33
N SER A 331 19.85 -14.77 -7.15
CA SER A 331 21.06 -14.32 -6.47
C SER A 331 21.74 -15.40 -5.61
N ASP A 332 21.40 -16.68 -5.83
CA ASP A 332 22.00 -17.86 -5.18
C ASP A 332 21.94 -17.82 -3.63
N GLN A 333 20.96 -17.13 -3.06
CA GLN A 333 20.76 -17.01 -1.60
C GLN A 333 19.90 -18.17 -1.02
N MET A 334 19.64 -19.21 -1.80
CA MET A 334 18.81 -20.38 -1.39
C MET A 334 19.44 -21.72 -1.82
N THR A 335 20.73 -21.73 -2.17
CA THR A 335 21.41 -22.94 -2.71
C THR A 335 21.56 -24.08 -1.70
N ASP A 336 21.44 -23.79 -0.41
CA ASP A 336 21.47 -24.76 0.69
C ASP A 336 20.11 -25.44 0.93
N MET A 337 19.06 -25.03 0.19
CA MET A 337 17.71 -25.51 0.38
C MET A 337 17.31 -26.54 -0.69
N SER A 338 16.74 -27.67 -0.24
CA SER A 338 16.05 -28.63 -1.09
C SER A 338 14.87 -29.25 -0.34
N GLY A 339 13.76 -29.47 -1.03
CA GLY A 339 12.47 -29.85 -0.46
C GLY A 339 11.39 -28.80 -0.65
N VAL A 340 10.30 -28.95 0.10
CA VAL A 340 9.12 -28.08 0.02
C VAL A 340 9.00 -27.21 1.27
N PHE A 341 8.93 -25.88 1.10
CA PHE A 341 8.92 -24.92 2.20
C PHE A 341 7.82 -23.85 2.05
N GLY A 342 7.08 -23.61 3.14
CA GLY A 342 6.44 -22.31 3.38
C GLY A 342 7.39 -21.39 4.16
N ILE A 343 7.03 -20.11 4.34
CA ILE A 343 7.83 -19.15 5.13
C ILE A 343 8.01 -19.61 6.59
N GLU A 344 7.01 -20.33 7.11
CA GLU A 344 7.04 -20.95 8.44
C GLU A 344 8.03 -22.13 8.56
N ASN A 345 8.58 -22.62 7.44
CA ASN A 345 9.52 -23.74 7.43
C ASN A 345 10.95 -23.36 7.02
N ILE A 346 11.18 -22.19 6.42
CA ILE A 346 12.54 -21.72 6.12
C ILE A 346 13.25 -21.30 7.42
N SER A 347 14.55 -21.02 7.39
CA SER A 347 15.27 -20.55 8.59
C SER A 347 15.04 -19.06 8.86
N GLU A 348 15.30 -18.62 10.10
CA GLU A 348 15.29 -17.20 10.49
C GLU A 348 16.18 -16.33 9.57
N HIS A 349 17.32 -16.88 9.16
CA HIS A 349 18.22 -16.23 8.20
C HIS A 349 17.52 -15.91 6.87
N HIS A 350 16.86 -16.89 6.26
CA HIS A 350 16.14 -16.69 5.00
C HIS A 350 14.92 -15.78 5.16
N ARG A 351 14.20 -15.86 6.29
CA ARG A 351 13.12 -14.90 6.61
C ARG A 351 13.64 -13.46 6.68
N THR A 352 14.79 -13.27 7.33
CA THR A 352 15.44 -11.96 7.47
C THR A 352 15.90 -11.42 6.12
N LEU A 353 16.48 -12.26 5.25
CA LEU A 353 16.84 -11.87 3.89
C LEU A 353 15.62 -11.43 3.07
N LEU A 354 14.54 -12.21 3.12
CA LEU A 354 13.29 -11.89 2.42
C LEU A 354 12.67 -10.58 2.94
N LEU A 355 12.62 -10.40 4.25
CA LEU A 355 12.12 -9.17 4.86
C LEU A 355 12.98 -7.96 4.49
N LYS A 356 14.32 -8.09 4.50
CA LYS A 356 15.23 -7.03 4.07
C LYS A 356 14.96 -6.64 2.62
N LEU A 357 14.82 -7.63 1.73
CA LEU A 357 14.54 -7.38 0.33
C LEU A 357 13.17 -6.72 0.13
N LEU A 358 12.12 -7.17 0.81
CA LEU A 358 10.80 -6.51 0.78
C LEU A 358 10.87 -5.05 1.27
N ASN A 359 11.64 -4.78 2.32
CA ASN A 359 11.88 -3.41 2.79
C ASN A 359 12.56 -2.56 1.70
N THR A 360 13.51 -3.12 0.94
CA THR A 360 14.12 -2.43 -0.22
C THR A 360 13.17 -2.21 -1.39
N GLN A 361 11.97 -2.80 -1.37
CA GLN A 361 10.88 -2.55 -2.31
C GLN A 361 9.76 -1.71 -1.68
N GLY A 362 10.00 -1.08 -0.51
CA GLY A 362 9.02 -0.22 0.16
C GLY A 362 7.90 -0.96 0.92
N VAL A 363 7.98 -2.28 1.04
CA VAL A 363 7.03 -3.08 1.84
C VAL A 363 7.57 -3.22 3.25
N THR A 364 7.08 -2.39 4.17
CA THR A 364 7.56 -2.34 5.56
C THR A 364 6.44 -2.53 6.58
N PHE A 365 6.77 -3.13 7.71
CA PHE A 365 5.88 -3.28 8.88
C PHE A 365 6.19 -2.20 9.92
N LYS A 366 5.18 -1.79 10.69
CA LYS A 366 5.34 -0.89 11.83
C LYS A 366 4.68 -1.47 13.07
N GLU A 367 5.16 -1.08 14.24
CA GLU A 367 4.48 -1.35 15.51
C GLU A 367 3.04 -0.83 15.47
N ALA A 368 2.12 -1.62 16.02
CA ALA A 368 0.69 -1.33 16.02
C ALA A 368 0.27 -0.22 17.01
N ASN A 369 1.16 0.73 17.32
CA ASN A 369 0.87 1.92 18.10
C ASN A 369 0.15 2.96 17.23
N THR A 370 -1.19 2.85 17.18
CA THR A 370 -2.01 3.69 16.29
C THR A 370 -1.91 5.19 16.59
N ASP A 371 -1.66 5.59 17.83
CA ASP A 371 -1.51 7.00 18.20
C ASP A 371 -0.19 7.57 17.67
N ALA A 372 0.91 6.83 17.80
CA ALA A 372 2.21 7.22 17.23
C ALA A 372 2.16 7.31 15.69
N LEU A 373 1.43 6.40 15.03
CA LEU A 373 1.22 6.43 13.59
C LEU A 373 0.43 7.68 13.16
N LYS A 374 -0.64 8.04 13.87
CA LYS A 374 -1.41 9.27 13.62
C LYS A 374 -0.58 10.53 13.85
N MET A 375 0.19 10.59 14.93
CA MET A 375 1.12 11.71 15.20
C MET A 375 2.16 11.88 14.08
N SER A 376 2.57 10.77 13.46
CA SER A 376 3.46 10.76 12.30
C SER A 376 2.78 11.17 10.99
N GLY A 377 1.46 11.37 10.97
CA GLY A 377 0.68 11.75 9.79
C GLY A 377 0.26 10.57 8.90
N LEU A 378 0.41 9.33 9.36
CA LEU A 378 0.17 8.12 8.57
C LEU A 378 -1.30 7.69 8.58
N TYR A 379 -2.18 8.56 8.09
CA TYR A 379 -3.63 8.31 8.04
C TYR A 379 -4.06 7.44 6.85
N PHE A 380 -3.24 7.37 5.80
CA PHE A 380 -3.52 6.68 4.54
C PHE A 380 -2.59 5.48 4.28
N GLY A 381 -1.86 5.06 5.31
CA GLY A 381 -0.81 4.05 5.19
C GLY A 381 0.52 4.66 4.74
N TRP A 382 1.52 3.78 4.57
CA TRP A 382 2.88 4.12 4.15
C TRP A 382 3.44 3.14 3.12
N VAL A 383 2.69 2.08 2.79
CA VAL A 383 3.06 1.13 1.73
C VAL A 383 2.32 1.49 0.45
N GLU A 384 3.06 1.62 -0.63
CA GLU A 384 2.54 1.94 -1.96
C GLU A 384 3.20 1.02 -2.99
N CYS A 385 2.66 0.96 -4.21
CA CYS A 385 3.30 0.18 -5.27
C CYS A 385 4.70 0.78 -5.56
N PRO A 386 5.78 -0.04 -5.58
CA PRO A 386 7.12 0.47 -5.80
C PRO A 386 7.32 0.92 -7.24
N GLU A 387 7.93 2.09 -7.39
CA GLU A 387 8.23 2.71 -8.68
C GLU A 387 9.73 3.01 -8.78
N LYS A 388 10.34 2.67 -9.92
CA LYS A 388 11.78 2.91 -10.19
C LYS A 388 12.06 4.23 -10.91
N SER A 389 11.01 4.97 -11.25
CA SER A 389 11.07 6.26 -11.91
C SER A 389 10.19 7.25 -11.17
N VAL A 390 10.72 8.44 -10.91
CA VAL A 390 9.96 9.54 -10.28
C VAL A 390 8.68 9.87 -11.06
N LYS A 391 8.69 9.68 -12.39
CA LYS A 391 7.56 10.01 -13.27
C LYS A 391 6.37 9.06 -13.11
N ASP A 392 6.64 7.85 -12.62
CA ASP A 392 5.61 6.81 -12.42
C ASP A 392 5.03 6.87 -11.00
N MET A 393 5.63 7.68 -10.11
CA MET A 393 5.14 7.87 -8.75
C MET A 393 3.77 8.54 -8.68
N LYS A 394 3.04 8.22 -7.61
CA LYS A 394 1.73 8.79 -7.30
C LYS A 394 1.72 10.30 -7.47
N HIS A 395 0.80 10.78 -8.31
CA HIS A 395 0.54 12.21 -8.57
C HIS A 395 1.73 13.04 -9.10
N TYR A 396 2.71 12.41 -9.77
CA TYR A 396 3.77 13.16 -10.45
C TYR A 396 3.18 14.18 -11.44
N TYR A 397 3.68 15.42 -11.40
CA TYR A 397 3.17 16.56 -12.19
C TYR A 397 1.67 16.87 -11.98
N GLN A 398 1.11 16.46 -10.83
CA GLN A 398 -0.26 16.79 -10.42
C GLN A 398 -0.25 17.59 -9.12
N ASN A 399 -1.36 18.25 -8.84
CA ASN A 399 -1.58 19.06 -7.65
C ASN A 399 -2.99 18.86 -7.08
N TRP A 400 -3.34 19.62 -6.04
CA TRP A 400 -4.64 19.52 -5.37
C TRP A 400 -5.86 19.59 -6.31
N TYR A 401 -5.78 20.34 -7.41
CA TYR A 401 -6.88 20.52 -8.35
C TYR A 401 -6.89 19.54 -9.52
N THR A 402 -5.76 18.86 -9.76
CA THR A 402 -5.55 17.98 -10.93
C THR A 402 -5.31 16.52 -10.55
N ALA A 403 -5.01 16.25 -9.29
CA ALA A 403 -4.95 14.90 -8.76
C ALA A 403 -6.30 14.20 -8.95
N PRO A 404 -6.30 12.88 -9.15
CA PRO A 404 -7.51 12.09 -9.34
C PRO A 404 -8.36 12.09 -8.07
N LYS A 405 -9.43 11.29 -8.10
CA LYS A 405 -10.39 11.15 -7.01
C LYS A 405 -9.69 10.95 -5.65
N GLN A 406 -10.00 11.85 -4.71
CA GLN A 406 -9.51 11.80 -3.33
C GLN A 406 -9.86 10.50 -2.61
N HIS A 407 -9.00 10.12 -1.67
CA HIS A 407 -9.25 9.00 -0.78
C HIS A 407 -10.61 9.13 -0.07
N PRO A 408 -11.45 8.07 0.02
CA PRO A 408 -12.78 8.16 0.64
C PRO A 408 -12.80 8.73 2.07
N ARG A 409 -11.73 8.47 2.84
CA ARG A 409 -11.50 9.02 4.19
C ARG A 409 -11.12 10.50 4.26
N MET A 410 -10.80 11.16 3.15
CA MET A 410 -10.31 12.55 3.15
C MET A 410 -11.30 13.50 3.85
N ILE A 411 -12.56 13.52 3.41
CA ILE A 411 -13.59 14.40 3.97
C ILE A 411 -13.88 14.07 5.46
N PRO A 412 -14.07 12.80 5.86
CA PRO A 412 -14.16 12.44 7.27
C PRO A 412 -13.00 12.96 8.12
N LEU A 413 -11.75 12.82 7.66
CA LEU A 413 -10.57 13.30 8.37
C LEU A 413 -10.53 14.83 8.47
N GLN A 414 -10.77 15.56 7.37
CA GLN A 414 -10.86 17.03 7.40
C GLN A 414 -11.88 17.52 8.45
N LYS A 415 -13.03 16.85 8.57
CA LYS A 415 -14.04 17.15 9.59
C LYS A 415 -13.53 16.85 11.00
N GLU A 416 -12.84 15.73 11.19
CA GLU A 416 -12.25 15.36 12.48
C GLU A 416 -11.24 16.42 12.94
N PHE A 417 -10.29 16.80 12.09
CA PHE A 417 -9.30 17.85 12.36
C PHE A 417 -9.97 19.18 12.73
N LEU A 418 -10.98 19.60 11.96
CA LEU A 418 -11.74 20.81 12.26
C LEU A 418 -12.41 20.72 13.65
N LEU A 419 -13.13 19.64 13.94
CA LEU A 419 -13.91 19.51 15.18
C LEU A 419 -13.04 19.36 16.44
N GLN A 420 -11.83 18.79 16.30
CA GLN A 420 -10.87 18.61 17.40
C GLN A 420 -9.92 19.79 17.58
N SER A 421 -9.84 20.69 16.60
CA SER A 421 -8.95 21.85 16.59
C SER A 421 -9.15 22.79 17.79
N GLU A 422 -8.08 23.46 18.18
CA GLU A 422 -8.10 24.46 19.24
C GLU A 422 -8.96 25.67 18.90
N ILE A 423 -9.03 26.05 17.62
CA ILE A 423 -9.91 27.15 17.20
C ILE A 423 -11.38 26.79 17.41
N TRP A 424 -11.79 25.56 17.10
CA TRP A 424 -13.16 25.12 17.30
C TRP A 424 -13.53 25.06 18.79
N LYS A 425 -12.59 24.61 19.62
CA LYS A 425 -12.72 24.63 21.09
C LYS A 425 -12.82 26.07 21.62
N ALA A 426 -11.99 26.99 21.14
CA ALA A 426 -12.01 28.40 21.54
C ALA A 426 -13.31 29.12 21.14
N LEU A 427 -13.84 28.84 19.95
CA LEU A 427 -15.13 29.38 19.52
C LEU A 427 -16.28 28.87 20.40
N LYS A 428 -16.28 27.58 20.74
CA LYS A 428 -17.28 26.98 21.64
C LYS A 428 -17.19 27.49 23.07
N SER A 429 -16.00 27.83 23.56
CA SER A 429 -15.85 28.39 24.91
C SER A 429 -16.26 29.87 24.99
N ARG A 430 -16.14 30.62 23.88
CA ARG A 430 -16.52 32.03 23.81
C ARG A 430 -17.99 32.28 23.47
N LEU A 431 -18.63 31.37 22.72
CA LEU A 431 -19.99 31.55 22.25
C LEU A 431 -20.96 30.63 23.01
N SER A 432 -22.15 31.15 23.34
CA SER A 432 -23.26 30.30 23.78
C SER A 432 -23.69 29.35 22.65
N PRO A 433 -24.40 28.24 22.91
CA PRO A 433 -24.85 27.33 21.86
C PRO A 433 -25.66 28.02 20.74
N LEU A 434 -26.51 28.99 21.09
CA LEU A 434 -27.28 29.76 20.11
C LEU A 434 -26.39 30.69 19.29
N SER A 435 -25.47 31.40 19.93
CA SER A 435 -24.50 32.27 19.26
C SER A 435 -23.53 31.48 18.38
N PHE A 436 -23.20 30.24 18.76
CA PHE A 436 -22.38 29.33 17.99
C PHE A 436 -23.11 28.86 16.73
N ALA A 437 -24.40 28.50 16.82
CA ALA A 437 -25.23 28.22 15.64
C ALA A 437 -25.32 29.44 14.71
N GLY A 438 -25.47 30.64 15.29
CA GLY A 438 -25.41 31.92 14.56
C GLY A 438 -24.08 32.13 13.85
N PHE A 439 -22.95 31.80 14.49
CA PHE A 439 -21.61 31.84 13.89
C PHE A 439 -21.52 30.93 12.65
N ILE A 440 -22.04 29.70 12.72
CA ILE A 440 -22.06 28.79 11.56
C ILE A 440 -22.89 29.40 10.42
N GLY A 441 -24.08 29.93 10.72
CA GLY A 441 -24.91 30.62 9.74
C GLY A 441 -24.20 31.83 9.10
N LYS A 442 -23.51 32.64 9.90
CA LYS A 442 -22.72 33.79 9.44
C LYS A 442 -21.59 33.37 8.51
N THR A 443 -20.88 32.29 8.84
CA THR A 443 -19.83 31.71 7.99
C THR A 443 -20.38 31.27 6.65
N LEU A 444 -21.52 30.58 6.60
CA LEU A 444 -22.16 30.18 5.34
C LEU A 444 -22.62 31.37 4.49
N PHE A 445 -23.14 32.43 5.12
CA PHE A 445 -23.51 33.66 4.42
C PHE A 445 -22.28 34.37 3.85
N ARG A 446 -21.24 34.51 4.67
CA ARG A 446 -19.98 35.15 4.26
C ARG A 446 -19.27 34.35 3.16
N TRP A 447 -19.35 33.02 3.19
CA TRP A 447 -18.83 32.18 2.12
C TRP A 447 -19.43 32.55 0.76
N ARG A 448 -20.75 32.69 0.66
CA ARG A 448 -21.42 33.13 -0.57
C ARG A 448 -21.04 34.55 -0.97
N ALA A 449 -20.89 35.46 -0.01
CA ALA A 449 -20.45 36.83 -0.27
C ALA A 449 -19.02 36.85 -0.84
N HIS A 450 -18.09 36.10 -0.25
CA HIS A 450 -16.72 35.97 -0.75
C HIS A 450 -16.68 35.32 -2.14
N GLN A 451 -17.50 34.30 -2.40
CA GLN A 451 -17.61 33.71 -3.75
C GLN A 451 -18.03 34.74 -4.80
N LYS A 452 -19.02 35.58 -4.49
CA LYS A 452 -19.46 36.66 -5.38
C LYS A 452 -18.38 37.72 -5.55
N GLN A 453 -17.67 38.09 -4.49
CA GLN A 453 -16.58 39.05 -4.58
C GLN A 453 -15.46 38.52 -5.49
N LEU A 454 -15.13 37.23 -5.38
CA LEU A 454 -14.11 36.60 -6.22
C LEU A 454 -14.58 36.35 -7.66
N SER A 455 -15.89 36.26 -7.95
CA SER A 455 -16.35 36.13 -9.33
C SER A 455 -16.05 37.37 -10.18
N ASP A 456 -15.95 38.53 -9.54
CA ASP A 456 -15.61 39.81 -10.17
C ASP A 456 -14.10 40.11 -10.09
N PHE A 457 -13.28 39.18 -9.56
CA PHE A 457 -11.85 39.34 -9.43
C PHE A 457 -11.17 39.37 -10.81
N SER A 458 -10.25 40.31 -10.99
CA SER A 458 -9.38 40.40 -12.15
C SER A 458 -7.93 40.59 -11.71
N SER A 459 -7.01 40.11 -12.54
CA SER A 459 -5.57 40.22 -12.31
C SER A 459 -4.86 40.49 -13.63
N GLU A 460 -3.67 41.10 -13.56
CA GLU A 460 -2.79 41.28 -14.70
C GLU A 460 -2.26 39.93 -15.24
N THR A 461 -2.07 38.95 -14.34
CA THR A 461 -1.76 37.57 -14.71
C THR A 461 -3.05 36.86 -15.15
N PRO A 462 -3.03 36.10 -16.27
CA PRO A 462 -4.19 35.31 -16.68
C PRO A 462 -4.69 34.39 -15.56
N LEU A 463 -5.99 34.38 -15.31
CA LEU A 463 -6.59 33.47 -14.33
C LEU A 463 -6.53 32.01 -14.80
N PRO A 464 -6.67 31.04 -13.89
CA PRO A 464 -6.82 29.63 -14.26
C PRO A 464 -8.01 29.41 -15.21
N GLN A 465 -7.98 28.29 -15.92
CA GLN A 465 -9.14 27.84 -16.69
C GLN A 465 -10.38 27.72 -15.79
N LYS A 466 -11.57 28.00 -16.35
CA LYS A 466 -12.82 28.14 -15.59
C LYS A 466 -13.07 27.03 -14.56
N GLU A 467 -12.88 25.77 -14.93
CA GLU A 467 -13.13 24.65 -14.00
C GLU A 467 -12.20 24.70 -12.78
N ILE A 468 -10.92 25.01 -12.98
CA ILE A 468 -9.92 25.14 -11.92
C ILE A 468 -10.17 26.41 -11.11
N TRP A 469 -10.52 27.51 -11.79
CA TRP A 469 -10.88 28.76 -11.15
C TRP A 469 -12.08 28.60 -10.20
N ASP A 470 -13.15 27.93 -10.65
CA ASP A 470 -14.34 27.68 -9.82
C ASP A 470 -14.00 26.86 -8.57
N LYS A 471 -13.08 25.87 -8.68
CA LYS A 471 -12.56 25.10 -7.54
C LYS A 471 -11.74 25.99 -6.59
N ALA A 472 -10.79 26.77 -7.10
CA ALA A 472 -9.96 27.65 -6.31
C ALA A 472 -10.78 28.72 -5.58
N VAL A 473 -11.74 29.36 -6.26
CA VAL A 473 -12.68 30.32 -5.67
C VAL A 473 -13.46 29.67 -4.55
N LYS A 474 -14.00 28.46 -4.77
CA LYS A 474 -14.76 27.73 -3.76
C LYS A 474 -13.93 27.46 -2.50
N ASP A 475 -12.71 26.98 -2.65
CA ASP A 475 -11.84 26.61 -1.53
C ASP A 475 -11.38 27.86 -0.75
N ILE A 476 -10.88 28.88 -1.46
CA ILE A 476 -10.39 30.12 -0.84
C ILE A 476 -11.52 30.90 -0.16
N SER A 477 -12.69 30.99 -0.78
CA SER A 477 -13.85 31.65 -0.16
C SER A 477 -14.35 30.91 1.08
N MET A 478 -14.36 29.57 1.07
CA MET A 478 -14.74 28.76 2.23
C MET A 478 -13.75 29.00 3.37
N PHE A 479 -12.45 28.91 3.08
CA PHE A 479 -11.36 29.12 4.02
C PHE A 479 -11.41 30.51 4.68
N THR A 480 -11.41 31.56 3.86
CA THR A 480 -11.45 32.95 4.35
C THR A 480 -12.72 33.30 5.09
N SER A 481 -13.87 32.74 4.72
CA SER A 481 -15.12 32.97 5.46
C SER A 481 -15.06 32.40 6.87
N GLY A 482 -14.52 31.18 7.03
CA GLY A 482 -14.31 30.56 8.34
C GLY A 482 -13.33 31.34 9.20
N TYR A 483 -12.18 31.72 8.61
CA TYR A 483 -11.16 32.51 9.30
C TYR A 483 -11.68 33.88 9.73
N SER A 484 -12.22 34.67 8.81
CA SER A 484 -12.69 36.02 9.10
C SER A 484 -13.84 36.04 10.12
N CYS A 485 -14.73 35.04 10.10
CA CYS A 485 -15.77 34.92 11.13
C CYS A 485 -15.16 34.61 12.49
N ALA A 486 -14.14 33.76 12.55
CA ALA A 486 -13.43 33.47 13.79
C ALA A 486 -12.67 34.70 14.29
N ARG A 487 -12.07 35.49 13.38
CA ARG A 487 -11.43 36.78 13.67
C ARG A 487 -12.40 37.77 14.30
N ASP A 488 -13.64 37.84 13.83
CA ASP A 488 -14.67 38.71 14.43
C ASP A 488 -14.98 38.35 15.89
N VAL A 489 -14.82 37.08 16.27
CA VAL A 489 -15.17 36.56 17.61
C VAL A 489 -13.99 36.56 18.56
N LEU A 490 -12.82 36.15 18.06
CA LEU A 490 -11.63 35.91 18.88
C LEU A 490 -10.60 37.04 18.80
N GLY A 491 -10.75 37.97 17.86
CA GLY A 491 -9.70 38.94 17.51
C GLY A 491 -8.66 38.35 16.56
N GLN A 492 -7.95 39.21 15.83
CA GLN A 492 -7.03 38.81 14.76
C GLN A 492 -5.87 37.94 15.23
N GLU A 493 -5.17 38.32 16.30
CA GLU A 493 -4.00 37.61 16.79
C GLU A 493 -4.34 36.17 17.21
N THR A 494 -5.37 36.01 18.06
CA THR A 494 -5.81 34.69 18.53
C THR A 494 -6.41 33.86 17.40
N ALA A 495 -7.27 34.45 16.56
CA ALA A 495 -7.85 33.72 15.43
C ALA A 495 -6.76 33.24 14.47
N PHE A 496 -5.80 34.10 14.11
CA PHE A 496 -4.72 33.74 13.20
C PHE A 496 -3.87 32.59 13.74
N LEU A 497 -3.42 32.68 14.99
CA LEU A 497 -2.61 31.64 15.62
C LEU A 497 -3.30 30.27 15.59
N LEU A 498 -4.57 30.22 16.06
CA LEU A 498 -5.31 28.96 16.16
C LEU A 498 -5.74 28.42 14.79
N TYR A 499 -6.10 29.31 13.85
CA TYR A 499 -6.49 28.92 12.50
C TYR A 499 -5.28 28.42 11.69
N ARG A 500 -4.12 29.08 11.81
CA ARG A 500 -2.85 28.64 11.22
C ARG A 500 -2.49 27.24 11.70
N LYS A 501 -2.57 26.97 13.01
CA LYS A 501 -2.28 25.64 13.56
C LYS A 501 -3.20 24.56 12.95
N MET A 502 -4.51 24.79 12.96
CA MET A 502 -5.48 23.87 12.35
C MET A 502 -5.21 23.66 10.85
N PHE A 503 -4.90 24.72 10.12
CA PHE A 503 -4.60 24.64 8.69
C PHE A 503 -3.36 23.81 8.43
N LEU A 504 -2.26 24.05 9.16
CA LEU A 504 -1.02 23.28 8.99
C LEU A 504 -1.19 21.81 9.37
N GLU A 505 -1.95 21.50 10.43
CA GLU A 505 -2.26 20.12 10.82
C GLU A 505 -3.10 19.40 9.75
N THR A 506 -4.11 20.07 9.20
CA THR A 506 -4.97 19.51 8.14
C THR A 506 -4.19 19.39 6.82
N GLY A 507 -3.43 20.41 6.46
CA GLY A 507 -2.58 20.45 5.27
C GLY A 507 -1.52 19.36 5.31
N LYS A 508 -0.87 19.12 6.45
CA LYS A 508 0.04 17.98 6.62
C LYS A 508 -0.65 16.66 6.26
N MET A 509 -1.85 16.41 6.81
CA MET A 509 -2.63 15.20 6.51
C MET A 509 -2.98 15.09 5.03
N GLU A 510 -3.43 16.18 4.40
CA GLU A 510 -3.77 16.22 2.98
C GLU A 510 -2.55 15.96 2.08
N MET A 511 -1.41 16.54 2.42
CA MET A 511 -0.16 16.37 1.68
C MET A 511 0.39 14.95 1.80
N ARG A 512 0.16 14.24 2.91
CA ARG A 512 0.53 12.81 3.04
C ARG A 512 -0.33 11.89 2.19
N TRP A 513 -1.54 12.31 1.81
CA TRP A 513 -2.29 11.61 0.76
C TRP A 513 -1.82 12.01 -0.64
N LEU A 514 -1.63 13.33 -0.85
CA LEU A 514 -1.34 13.88 -2.18
C LEU A 514 0.03 13.41 -2.69
N TRP A 515 1.05 13.35 -1.83
CA TRP A 515 2.40 12.96 -2.24
C TRP A 515 2.70 11.49 -1.91
N PRO A 516 3.64 10.85 -2.65
CA PRO A 516 4.14 9.52 -2.32
C PRO A 516 4.72 9.46 -0.90
N ASP A 517 4.65 8.29 -0.26
CA ASP A 517 5.43 8.05 0.96
C ASP A 517 6.93 8.30 0.71
N THR A 518 7.59 8.90 1.70
CA THR A 518 9.00 9.29 1.61
C THR A 518 9.94 8.11 1.32
N GLN A 519 9.56 6.88 1.71
CA GLN A 519 10.36 5.67 1.48
C GLN A 519 10.45 5.30 0.00
N LEU A 520 9.47 5.67 -0.84
CA LEU A 520 9.49 5.35 -2.27
C LEU A 520 10.64 6.05 -3.01
N PHE A 521 11.07 7.21 -2.54
CA PHE A 521 12.22 7.91 -3.13
C PHE A 521 13.53 7.14 -2.93
N SER A 522 13.64 6.34 -1.85
CA SER A 522 14.82 5.50 -1.61
C SER A 522 14.99 4.38 -2.64
N LEU A 523 13.95 4.11 -3.45
CA LEU A 523 13.96 3.12 -4.53
C LEU A 523 14.59 3.62 -5.84
N LEU A 524 14.80 4.94 -5.94
CA LEU A 524 15.39 5.61 -7.11
C LEU A 524 16.92 5.56 -7.05
N GLU A 525 17.57 5.70 -8.21
CA GLU A 525 19.04 5.71 -8.31
C GLU A 525 19.68 6.89 -7.54
N ASP A 526 19.07 8.08 -7.59
CA ASP A 526 19.40 9.22 -6.73
C ASP A 526 18.12 9.68 -6.00
N PRO A 527 17.90 9.21 -4.76
CA PRO A 527 16.70 9.54 -3.98
C PRO A 527 16.49 11.04 -3.77
N CYS A 528 17.58 11.78 -3.55
CA CYS A 528 17.55 13.21 -3.29
C CYS A 528 17.17 14.00 -4.55
N GLN A 529 17.76 13.63 -5.69
CA GLN A 529 17.42 14.21 -6.98
C GLN A 529 15.97 13.87 -7.35
N GLY A 530 15.54 12.62 -7.15
CA GLY A 530 14.17 12.19 -7.41
C GLY A 530 13.13 12.96 -6.60
N ALA A 531 13.37 13.17 -5.30
CA ALA A 531 12.50 14.00 -4.46
C ALA A 531 12.44 15.46 -4.94
N THR A 532 13.57 15.99 -5.41
CA THR A 532 13.64 17.35 -5.98
C THR A 532 12.91 17.47 -7.31
N ASP A 533 13.07 16.48 -8.19
CA ASP A 533 12.38 16.42 -9.49
C ASP A 533 10.87 16.29 -9.32
N TYR A 534 10.42 15.51 -8.33
CA TYR A 534 9.00 15.41 -7.98
C TYR A 534 8.45 16.76 -7.51
N TRP A 535 9.16 17.43 -6.59
CA TRP A 535 8.78 18.76 -6.10
C TRP A 535 8.69 19.80 -7.23
N ILE A 536 9.69 19.84 -8.11
CA ILE A 536 9.69 20.76 -9.26
C ILE A 536 8.53 20.45 -10.21
N ALA A 537 8.24 19.18 -10.46
CA ALA A 537 7.09 18.77 -11.26
C ALA A 537 5.76 19.21 -10.62
N TYR A 538 5.62 19.06 -9.30
CA TYR A 538 4.47 19.55 -8.54
C TYR A 538 4.31 21.07 -8.68
N LEU A 539 5.37 21.86 -8.50
CA LEU A 539 5.33 23.31 -8.68
C LEU A 539 4.96 23.73 -10.11
N ARG A 540 5.56 23.08 -11.11
CA ARG A 540 5.26 23.34 -12.53
C ARG A 540 3.81 23.01 -12.87
N SER A 541 3.19 22.04 -12.20
CA SER A 541 1.77 21.75 -12.39
C SER A 541 0.88 22.92 -11.96
N TYR A 542 1.22 23.66 -10.89
CA TYR A 542 0.50 24.88 -10.50
C TYR A 542 0.79 26.05 -11.43
N GLN A 543 2.03 26.18 -11.90
CA GLN A 543 2.37 27.19 -12.90
C GLN A 543 1.59 27.00 -14.20
N HIS A 544 1.42 25.76 -14.65
CA HIS A 544 0.60 25.45 -15.83
C HIS A 544 -0.88 25.88 -15.67
N LEU A 545 -1.36 26.00 -14.43
CA LEU A 545 -2.71 26.46 -14.11
C LEU A 545 -2.78 27.97 -13.84
N ASN A 546 -1.68 28.72 -14.01
CA ASN A 546 -1.57 30.14 -13.65
C ASN A 546 -1.89 30.43 -12.17
N ILE A 547 -1.57 29.50 -11.26
CA ILE A 547 -1.78 29.69 -9.81
C ILE A 547 -0.57 30.37 -9.15
N LEU A 548 0.63 30.15 -9.69
CA LEU A 548 1.89 30.74 -9.24
C LEU A 548 2.88 30.76 -10.40
N SER A 549 3.93 31.56 -10.28
CA SER A 549 5.07 31.59 -11.19
C SER A 549 6.28 30.96 -10.50
N VAL A 550 7.03 30.09 -11.19
CA VAL A 550 8.28 29.53 -10.68
C VAL A 550 9.43 29.82 -11.63
N SER A 551 10.52 30.32 -11.08
CA SER A 551 11.82 30.39 -11.76
C SER A 551 12.81 29.47 -11.06
N LEU A 552 13.63 28.77 -11.85
CA LEU A 552 14.65 27.85 -11.38
C LEU A 552 16.01 28.37 -11.85
N ASP A 553 16.96 28.42 -10.93
CA ASP A 553 18.37 28.69 -11.25
C ASP A 553 19.23 27.54 -10.72
N ILE A 554 19.84 26.80 -11.64
CA ILE A 554 20.69 25.66 -11.31
C ILE A 554 22.12 26.17 -11.20
N SER A 555 22.48 26.58 -9.98
CA SER A 555 23.84 27.05 -9.68
C SER A 555 24.90 25.97 -9.89
N THR A 556 24.59 24.72 -9.51
CA THR A 556 25.41 23.51 -9.73
C THR A 556 24.51 22.27 -9.75
N SER A 557 25.04 21.11 -10.14
CA SER A 557 24.29 19.84 -10.09
C SER A 557 23.81 19.43 -8.70
N ARG A 558 24.31 20.05 -7.61
CA ARG A 558 23.94 19.73 -6.21
C ARG A 558 23.24 20.87 -5.48
N LYS A 559 23.03 22.01 -6.14
CA LYS A 559 22.41 23.21 -5.56
C LYS A 559 21.44 23.83 -6.54
N ILE A 560 20.15 23.75 -6.20
CA ILE A 560 19.06 24.23 -7.04
C ILE A 560 18.37 25.38 -6.30
N SER A 561 18.51 26.59 -6.82
CA SER A 561 17.77 27.75 -6.34
C SER A 561 16.45 27.82 -7.07
N PHE A 562 15.37 28.15 -6.35
CA PHE A 562 14.08 28.40 -6.95
C PHE A 562 13.41 29.61 -6.31
N THR A 563 12.61 30.29 -7.11
CA THR A 563 11.78 31.40 -6.66
C THR A 563 10.33 31.10 -7.03
N ILE A 564 9.42 31.32 -6.09
CA ILE A 564 7.98 31.26 -6.33
C ILE A 564 7.45 32.68 -6.19
N ASN A 565 6.82 33.20 -7.23
CA ASN A 565 6.22 34.53 -7.26
C ASN A 565 4.77 34.46 -7.73
N ASP A 566 4.07 35.61 -7.75
CA ASP A 566 2.74 35.76 -8.34
C ASP A 566 1.69 34.80 -7.77
N CYS A 567 1.77 34.51 -6.48
CA CYS A 567 0.86 33.58 -5.82
C CYS A 567 -0.60 34.06 -5.89
N LEU A 568 -1.43 33.37 -6.68
CA LEU A 568 -2.86 33.67 -6.82
C LEU A 568 -3.55 33.63 -5.46
N TYR A 569 -3.26 32.64 -4.63
CA TYR A 569 -3.89 32.50 -3.32
C TYR A 569 -3.66 33.73 -2.42
N ALA A 570 -2.44 34.26 -2.39
CA ALA A 570 -2.12 35.46 -1.62
C ALA A 570 -2.86 36.70 -2.14
N LYS A 571 -2.95 36.85 -3.47
CA LYS A 571 -3.74 37.91 -4.11
C LYS A 571 -5.22 37.81 -3.71
N LEU A 572 -5.79 36.59 -3.69
CA LEU A 572 -7.18 36.36 -3.27
C LEU A 572 -7.40 36.60 -1.78
N PHE A 573 -6.48 36.18 -0.91
CA PHE A 573 -6.56 36.45 0.53
C PHE A 573 -6.52 37.95 0.83
N THR A 574 -5.62 38.69 0.17
CA THR A 574 -5.56 40.15 0.27
C THR A 574 -6.85 40.81 -0.21
N ASN A 575 -7.39 40.38 -1.36
CA ASN A 575 -8.64 40.91 -1.89
C ASN A 575 -9.82 40.72 -0.92
N LEU A 576 -9.85 39.58 -0.21
CA LEU A 576 -10.86 39.27 0.80
C LEU A 576 -10.54 39.84 2.20
N GLY A 577 -9.57 40.76 2.31
CA GLY A 577 -9.24 41.44 3.56
C GLY A 577 -8.63 40.53 4.63
N CYS A 578 -7.88 39.51 4.21
CA CYS A 578 -7.15 38.58 5.08
C CYS A 578 -5.69 38.39 4.63
N PRO A 579 -4.91 39.48 4.38
CA PRO A 579 -3.53 39.38 3.88
C PRO A 579 -2.60 38.56 4.79
N GLU A 580 -2.88 38.48 6.09
CA GLU A 580 -2.14 37.67 7.06
C GLU A 580 -2.14 36.16 6.74
N LEU A 581 -3.06 35.68 5.90
CA LEU A 581 -3.14 34.29 5.47
C LEU A 581 -2.21 33.94 4.29
N SER A 582 -1.58 34.94 3.66
CA SER A 582 -0.80 34.80 2.42
C SER A 582 0.32 33.76 2.50
N HIS A 583 0.91 33.58 3.68
CA HIS A 583 2.06 32.68 3.87
C HIS A 583 1.66 31.23 4.17
N LEU A 584 0.41 30.97 4.59
CA LEU A 584 0.02 29.66 5.11
C LEU A 584 0.30 28.51 4.13
N ILE A 585 -0.01 28.72 2.85
CA ILE A 585 0.20 27.70 1.81
C ILE A 585 1.70 27.44 1.61
N ARG A 586 2.55 28.47 1.68
CA ARG A 586 4.00 28.33 1.58
C ARG A 586 4.58 27.57 2.76
N GLU A 587 4.05 27.78 3.95
CA GLU A 587 4.47 27.05 5.14
C GLU A 587 4.11 25.55 5.07
N MET A 588 2.89 25.24 4.61
CA MET A 588 2.47 23.85 4.36
C MET A 588 3.33 23.18 3.28
N GLU A 589 3.60 23.88 2.18
CA GLU A 589 4.46 23.40 1.10
C GLU A 589 5.89 23.14 1.56
N ARG A 590 6.46 24.04 2.40
CA ARG A 590 7.76 23.83 3.02
C ARG A 590 7.79 22.58 3.89
N GLU A 591 6.78 22.38 4.74
CA GLU A 591 6.68 21.19 5.59
C GLU A 591 6.65 19.90 4.75
N ALA A 592 5.84 19.90 3.68
CA ALA A 592 5.73 18.76 2.80
C ALA A 592 7.06 18.49 2.05
N LEU A 593 7.73 19.55 1.58
CA LEU A 593 9.03 19.45 0.91
C LEU A 593 10.11 18.90 1.85
N GLU A 594 10.20 19.43 3.07
CA GLU A 594 11.13 18.94 4.09
C GLU A 594 10.87 17.46 4.41
N TYR A 595 9.61 17.03 4.47
CA TYR A 595 9.24 15.64 4.73
C TYR A 595 9.74 14.64 3.68
N ILE A 596 9.77 15.02 2.40
CA ILE A 596 10.31 14.15 1.34
C ILE A 596 11.82 14.33 1.14
N LEU A 597 12.38 15.53 1.35
CA LEU A 597 13.81 15.78 1.14
C LEU A 597 14.69 15.23 2.27
N LEU A 598 14.34 15.51 3.52
CA LEU A 598 15.22 15.23 4.66
C LEU A 598 15.57 13.72 4.78
N PRO A 599 14.62 12.78 4.70
CA PRO A 599 14.94 11.35 4.77
C PRO A 599 15.75 10.84 3.59
N ASN A 600 15.76 11.58 2.47
CA ASN A 600 16.41 11.22 1.21
C ASN A 600 17.73 11.99 0.99
N GLY A 601 18.28 12.60 2.04
CA GLY A 601 19.60 13.26 1.99
C GLY A 601 19.59 14.68 1.42
N GLY A 602 18.41 15.32 1.33
CA GLY A 602 18.27 16.70 0.89
C GLY A 602 18.02 17.65 2.05
N SER A 603 18.35 18.92 1.86
CA SER A 603 17.92 20.01 2.73
C SER A 603 17.46 21.21 1.91
N VAL A 604 16.65 22.08 2.51
CA VAL A 604 16.17 23.30 1.88
C VAL A 604 16.32 24.48 2.84
N THR A 605 16.88 25.58 2.35
CA THR A 605 16.73 26.90 3.00
C THR A 605 15.56 27.61 2.34
N TRP A 606 14.72 28.25 3.15
CA TRP A 606 13.44 28.80 2.70
C TRP A 606 13.22 30.19 3.30
N GLU A 607 13.22 31.20 2.45
CA GLU A 607 12.96 32.59 2.81
C GLU A 607 11.60 33.03 2.25
N LEU A 608 10.77 33.59 3.12
CA LEU A 608 9.43 34.08 2.82
C LEU A 608 9.44 35.59 2.67
N PHE A 609 8.76 36.09 1.65
CA PHE A 609 8.56 37.51 1.38
C PHE A 609 7.06 37.84 1.33
N ASP A 610 6.76 39.14 1.20
CA ASP A 610 5.39 39.63 1.09
C ASP A 610 4.62 38.94 -0.05
N GLN A 611 3.30 38.90 0.07
CA GLN A 611 2.40 38.25 -0.91
C GLN A 611 2.68 36.75 -1.12
N GLY A 612 3.35 36.08 -0.17
CA GLY A 612 3.61 34.65 -0.26
C GLY A 612 4.65 34.27 -1.31
N ASP A 613 5.51 35.21 -1.68
CA ASP A 613 6.67 34.98 -2.51
C ASP A 613 7.77 34.25 -1.72
N VAL A 614 8.55 33.43 -2.40
CA VAL A 614 9.58 32.57 -1.77
C VAL A 614 10.85 32.61 -2.57
N GLN A 615 11.98 32.70 -1.87
CA GLN A 615 13.28 32.31 -2.39
C GLN A 615 13.79 31.11 -1.59
N ALA A 616 14.20 30.06 -2.28
CA ALA A 616 14.67 28.85 -1.62
C ALA A 616 15.85 28.21 -2.36
N LEU A 617 16.67 27.48 -1.61
CA LEU A 617 17.82 26.75 -2.12
C LEU A 617 17.77 25.31 -1.59
N ILE A 618 17.65 24.36 -2.52
CA ILE A 618 17.77 22.93 -2.23
C ILE A 618 19.25 22.56 -2.34
N THR A 619 19.75 21.88 -1.30
CA THR A 619 21.10 21.30 -1.26
C THR A 619 21.01 19.79 -1.23
N LEU A 620 21.68 19.14 -2.17
CA LEU A 620 21.65 17.68 -2.36
C LEU A 620 22.91 17.04 -1.76
N ALA A 621 22.81 16.18 -0.73
CA ALA A 621 23.98 15.55 -0.09
C ALA A 621 24.58 14.44 -0.95
N SER A 622 25.91 14.34 -1.08
CA SER A 622 26.57 13.38 -1.98
C SER A 622 26.03 11.94 -1.90
N PRO A 623 25.91 11.19 -3.02
CA PRO A 623 25.34 9.84 -3.04
C PRO A 623 25.99 8.86 -2.04
N SER A 624 27.29 9.02 -1.78
CA SER A 624 28.06 8.19 -0.84
C SER A 624 27.70 8.38 0.64
N THR A 625 27.02 9.48 1.00
CA THR A 625 26.57 9.76 2.37
C THR A 625 25.23 9.09 2.70
N VAL A 626 24.34 8.95 1.71
CA VAL A 626 22.99 8.38 1.89
C VAL A 626 23.04 6.86 2.11
N HIS A 627 23.87 6.14 1.34
CA HIS A 627 24.06 4.70 1.55
C HIS A 627 24.62 4.36 2.94
N LYS A 628 25.56 5.16 3.46
CA LYS A 628 26.13 4.98 4.81
C LYS A 628 25.13 5.24 5.94
N GLU A 629 24.12 6.09 5.75
CA GLU A 629 23.06 6.32 6.74
C GLU A 629 21.92 5.31 6.64
N ALA A 630 21.58 4.84 5.44
CA ALA A 630 20.64 3.74 5.23
C ALA A 630 21.17 2.44 5.83
N ASP A 631 22.44 2.11 5.57
CA ASP A 631 23.12 0.94 6.15
C ASP A 631 23.23 1.06 7.68
N ARG A 632 23.52 2.26 8.23
CA ARG A 632 23.55 2.48 9.69
C ARG A 632 22.18 2.42 10.37
N LYS A 633 21.10 2.82 9.69
CA LYS A 633 19.73 2.67 10.21
C LYS A 633 19.29 1.20 10.18
N ILE A 634 19.75 0.43 9.19
CA ILE A 634 19.54 -1.02 9.12
C ILE A 634 20.35 -1.72 10.22
N GLU A 635 21.61 -1.35 10.46
CA GLU A 635 22.41 -1.90 11.57
C GLU A 635 21.81 -1.58 12.95
N LYS A 636 21.17 -0.42 13.13
CA LYS A 636 20.49 -0.05 14.39
C LYS A 636 19.13 -0.73 14.61
N LEU A 637 18.54 -1.33 13.58
CA LEU A 637 17.31 -2.14 13.69
C LEU A 637 17.62 -3.63 13.94
N VAL A 638 18.91 -4.02 13.87
CA VAL A 638 19.43 -5.38 14.08
C VAL A 638 20.29 -5.45 15.36
N GLY A 639 20.29 -4.39 16.15
CA GLY A 639 20.93 -4.32 17.48
C GLY A 639 19.92 -4.50 18.61
#